data_AF-A0A0K2ZD67-F1
#
_entry.id   AF-A0A0K2ZD67-F1
#
_cell.length_a   1.000
_cell.length_b   1.000
_cell.length_c   1.000
_cell.angle_alpha   90.00
_cell.angle_beta   90.00
_cell.angle_gamma   90.00
#
_symmetry.space_group_name_H-M   'P 1'
#
loop_
_entity.id
_entity.type
_entity.pdbx_description
1 polymer ?
#
loop_
_entity_poly.entity_id
_entity_poly.type
_entity_poly.pdbx_seq_one_letter_code
_entity_poly.pdbx_strand_id
1 'polypeptide(L)'
;MSTSKAVFRIHPAFGIARVGNSEEFYLGPETMAGLPIAAGIDTGNPHVSGGLPIKPGTEANVISSEDLRDRSGRMKRQAARFRIYHYPANASAGYPSGAGSEIVLGAEVDGKRVRDIVWTVHLANKKANAYMLNDELGLAVYEAANAERLHLRNAAEGADPDNAARLKKLVIDPGPRAIRGTQSQSVRFDKATVASFASATATIETMPYYPKSFPDDGFSQLYTPVGKIETLGELRTDEQGRLLVLPAWGRACGWLQADGTPFPLIGGLIAPGEYGDVNADGWFDDTGDGPVSALLVFEDGSTAEVIPAWAIATDPSYAPQTLNVVSLWDDMFDTWVRRLELAPTIFKYRFDPAFKPSFADHLQPIFRAPALQRWNTNLPQRAVAAHDAVGKIAAQDAPSGTIMTGLAYVRDPNVTAQSNIGAPFMPLSMGDAGKAFLTVTQTQYFFLKQWNRGDFDAEATVAFGPGEYLDRAVMVNCLGGRFAPGIEMTFVIRDPSLYRADWQSSGCGPFRIRARPLDYANVQYSQPLLTVGYVPYHPGPDGIGSAPVEPGDLSKFMAVPWQTDYNACATHNSAPNPDDSSALYWSWPAQRPVAVHVAADVRDGALGAQRYSIRGAGTASDDLGNAGRYQNLIDIVLNWQRIGFVIQGSAIAGDIRYSPDMYLEVASQLDEPEIAPWPMNSNSASS
;
A
#
# COMPACT_ATOMS: atom_id res chain seq x y z
N MET A 1 17.38 28.31 20.96
CA MET A 1 18.25 27.62 19.98
C MET A 1 18.20 26.14 20.29
N SER A 2 17.41 25.35 19.55
CA SER A 2 17.43 23.89 19.68
C SER A 2 18.71 23.40 19.01
N THR A 3 19.63 22.82 19.77
CA THR A 3 20.82 22.18 19.21
C THR A 3 20.38 20.88 18.55
N SER A 4 20.41 20.83 17.22
CA SER A 4 20.10 19.63 16.46
C SER A 4 21.03 18.49 16.91
N LYS A 5 20.46 17.34 17.30
CA LYS A 5 21.22 16.15 17.72
C LYS A 5 21.27 15.16 16.55
N ALA A 6 22.31 14.33 16.51
CA ALA A 6 22.31 13.16 15.65
C ALA A 6 21.19 12.21 16.08
N VAL A 7 20.59 11.51 15.12
CA VAL A 7 19.40 10.68 15.34
C VAL A 7 19.48 9.39 14.55
N PHE A 8 18.88 8.33 15.08
CA PHE A 8 18.66 7.09 14.37
C PHE A 8 17.21 7.03 13.87
N ARG A 9 16.98 6.62 12.63
CA ARG A 9 15.64 6.48 12.05
C ARG A 9 15.47 5.11 11.41
N ILE A 10 14.31 4.48 11.63
CA ILE A 10 13.93 3.26 10.91
C ILE A 10 13.44 3.64 9.52
N HIS A 11 13.88 2.91 8.49
CA HIS A 11 13.41 3.01 7.11
C HIS A 11 13.07 1.61 6.55
N PRO A 12 12.07 1.47 5.67
CA PRO A 12 11.16 2.53 5.24
C PRO A 12 10.28 3.03 6.40
N ALA A 13 9.80 4.27 6.31
CA ALA A 13 8.84 4.84 7.26
C ALA A 13 7.52 4.05 7.28
N PHE A 14 7.15 3.50 6.13
CA PHE A 14 6.04 2.58 5.91
C PHE A 14 6.57 1.32 5.23
N GLY A 15 6.66 0.20 5.97
CA GLY A 15 7.03 -1.09 5.41
C GLY A 15 5.80 -1.87 4.95
N ILE A 16 5.85 -2.43 3.75
CA ILE A 16 4.71 -3.09 3.09
C ILE A 16 4.95 -4.60 3.00
N ALA A 17 4.23 -5.34 3.82
CA ALA A 17 4.14 -6.78 3.83
C ALA A 17 2.87 -7.24 3.08
N ARG A 18 2.94 -8.35 2.35
CA ARG A 18 1.82 -8.86 1.54
C ARG A 18 1.53 -10.33 1.79
N VAL A 19 0.26 -10.65 2.03
CA VAL A 19 -0.20 -12.00 2.36
C VAL A 19 0.07 -13.01 1.24
N GLY A 20 0.09 -14.28 1.60
CA GLY A 20 0.37 -15.41 0.73
C GLY A 20 0.11 -16.72 1.49
N ASN A 21 -0.26 -17.79 0.80
CA ASN A 21 -0.64 -19.06 1.45
C ASN A 21 0.52 -20.08 1.58
N SER A 22 1.77 -19.66 1.31
CA SER A 22 2.98 -20.45 1.54
C SER A 22 3.74 -20.03 2.80
N GLU A 23 4.37 -21.00 3.45
CA GLU A 23 5.36 -20.78 4.51
C GLU A 23 6.61 -20.05 4.01
N GLU A 24 6.96 -20.24 2.72
CA GLU A 24 8.04 -19.53 2.06
C GLU A 24 7.66 -18.07 1.76
N PHE A 25 8.67 -17.22 1.66
CA PHE A 25 8.50 -15.79 1.43
C PHE A 25 9.62 -15.22 0.56
N TYR A 26 9.43 -14.00 0.09
CA TYR A 26 10.44 -13.11 -0.46
C TYR A 26 10.39 -11.76 0.28
N LEU A 27 11.40 -10.91 0.09
CA LEU A 27 11.45 -9.56 0.66
C LEU A 27 10.78 -8.57 -0.30
N GLY A 28 10.11 -7.55 0.23
CA GLY A 28 9.48 -6.51 -0.57
C GLY A 28 10.48 -5.76 -1.47
N PRO A 29 10.00 -5.12 -2.55
CA PRO A 29 10.85 -4.36 -3.45
C PRO A 29 11.43 -3.11 -2.78
N GLU A 30 12.73 -2.90 -2.96
CA GLU A 30 13.45 -1.70 -2.52
C GLU A 30 13.89 -0.82 -3.72
N THR A 31 13.26 -1.03 -4.88
CA THR A 31 13.45 -0.25 -6.11
C THR A 31 12.09 0.19 -6.65
N MET A 32 12.05 1.28 -7.41
CA MET A 32 10.80 1.89 -7.89
C MET A 32 10.25 1.16 -9.13
N ALA A 33 8.97 0.81 -9.09
CA ALA A 33 8.26 0.05 -10.12
C ALA A 33 8.46 0.63 -11.53
N GLY A 34 8.99 -0.20 -12.42
CA GLY A 34 9.09 0.10 -13.84
C GLY A 34 10.06 1.23 -14.22
N LEU A 35 10.81 1.76 -13.25
CA LEU A 35 11.88 2.73 -13.44
C LEU A 35 13.25 2.05 -13.54
N PRO A 36 14.27 2.73 -14.11
CA PRO A 36 15.64 2.24 -14.08
C PRO A 36 16.13 1.96 -12.65
N ILE A 37 16.92 0.91 -12.49
CA ILE A 37 17.57 0.59 -11.21
C ILE A 37 18.61 1.68 -10.90
N ALA A 38 18.60 2.20 -9.67
CA ALA A 38 19.56 3.21 -9.25
C ALA A 38 20.99 2.65 -9.27
N ALA A 39 21.96 3.50 -9.62
CA ALA A 39 23.36 3.10 -9.69
C ALA A 39 23.85 2.52 -8.35
N GLY A 40 24.60 1.42 -8.42
CA GLY A 40 25.15 0.73 -7.24
C GLY A 40 24.25 -0.35 -6.63
N ILE A 41 23.01 -0.50 -7.10
CA ILE A 41 22.15 -1.63 -6.73
C ILE A 41 22.38 -2.78 -7.72
N ASP A 42 22.98 -3.87 -7.26
CA ASP A 42 23.09 -5.11 -8.02
C ASP A 42 21.87 -6.00 -7.76
N THR A 43 20.99 -6.08 -8.75
CA THR A 43 19.77 -6.90 -8.69
C THR A 43 20.02 -8.37 -9.03
N GLY A 44 21.24 -8.76 -9.39
CA GLY A 44 21.55 -10.07 -9.97
C GLY A 44 20.97 -10.28 -11.38
N ASN A 45 20.22 -9.31 -11.91
CA ASN A 45 19.71 -9.31 -13.28
C ASN A 45 19.74 -7.88 -13.86
N PRO A 46 20.74 -7.53 -14.68
CA PRO A 46 20.94 -6.16 -15.17
C PRO A 46 19.90 -5.72 -16.21
N HIS A 47 18.99 -6.62 -16.62
CA HIS A 47 17.99 -6.35 -17.67
C HIS A 47 16.60 -6.08 -17.11
N VAL A 48 16.45 -5.94 -15.78
CA VAL A 48 15.17 -5.65 -15.14
C VAL A 48 15.02 -4.18 -14.76
N SER A 49 13.78 -3.70 -14.82
CA SER A 49 13.32 -2.46 -14.18
C SER A 49 12.95 -2.71 -12.72
N GLY A 50 12.87 -1.64 -11.92
CA GLY A 50 12.54 -1.74 -10.50
C GLY A 50 11.12 -2.24 -10.20
N GLY A 51 10.86 -2.48 -8.92
CA GLY A 51 9.59 -2.98 -8.39
C GLY A 51 9.53 -4.48 -8.14
N LEU A 52 10.52 -5.26 -8.59
CA LEU A 52 10.57 -6.69 -8.25
C LEU A 52 10.94 -6.93 -6.78
N PRO A 53 10.26 -7.86 -6.10
CA PRO A 53 10.69 -8.34 -4.79
C PRO A 53 12.11 -8.95 -4.80
N ILE A 54 12.71 -9.08 -3.63
CA ILE A 54 14.09 -9.54 -3.43
C ILE A 54 14.11 -10.95 -2.83
N LYS A 55 15.05 -11.79 -3.24
CA LYS A 55 15.25 -13.14 -2.70
C LYS A 55 15.69 -13.07 -1.24
N PRO A 56 15.13 -13.89 -0.33
CA PRO A 56 15.57 -13.94 1.06
C PRO A 56 17.07 -14.22 1.18
N GLY A 57 17.72 -13.58 2.16
CA GLY A 57 19.16 -13.76 2.42
C GLY A 57 20.08 -13.05 1.43
N THR A 58 19.54 -12.24 0.52
CA THR A 58 20.35 -11.42 -0.41
C THR A 58 20.14 -9.93 -0.13
N GLU A 59 21.12 -9.11 -0.52
CA GLU A 59 21.01 -7.66 -0.35
C GLU A 59 19.96 -7.08 -1.31
N ALA A 60 20.05 -7.39 -2.61
CA ALA A 60 19.16 -6.84 -3.63
C ALA A 60 18.82 -7.79 -4.79
N ASN A 61 19.21 -9.07 -4.74
CA ASN A 61 18.95 -10.00 -5.85
C ASN A 61 17.45 -10.20 -6.04
N VAL A 62 16.91 -9.81 -7.19
CA VAL A 62 15.47 -9.85 -7.43
C VAL A 62 14.97 -11.27 -7.69
N ILE A 63 13.70 -11.49 -7.39
CA ILE A 63 12.98 -12.72 -7.74
C ILE A 63 12.76 -12.83 -9.25
N SER A 64 12.51 -14.06 -9.71
CA SER A 64 12.07 -14.39 -11.07
C SER A 64 10.68 -15.05 -11.05
N SER A 65 10.14 -15.41 -12.22
CA SER A 65 8.88 -16.17 -12.32
C SER A 65 8.89 -17.49 -11.54
N GLU A 66 10.05 -18.11 -11.30
CA GLU A 66 10.18 -19.37 -10.54
C GLU A 66 10.03 -19.19 -9.03
N ASP A 67 10.13 -17.96 -8.54
CA ASP A 67 10.19 -17.65 -7.11
C ASP A 67 8.82 -17.20 -6.54
N LEU A 68 7.81 -17.00 -7.40
CA LEU A 68 6.49 -16.46 -7.02
C LEU A 68 5.66 -17.45 -6.17
N ARG A 69 5.87 -18.75 -6.41
CA ARG A 69 5.15 -19.85 -5.76
C ARG A 69 6.14 -20.86 -5.20
N ASP A 70 5.75 -21.57 -4.16
CA ASP A 70 6.51 -22.72 -3.66
C ASP A 70 6.34 -23.95 -4.55
N ARG A 71 7.10 -25.01 -4.25
CA ARG A 71 7.06 -26.29 -4.99
C ARG A 71 5.67 -26.96 -5.03
N SER A 72 4.77 -26.60 -4.13
CA SER A 72 3.39 -27.09 -4.06
C SER A 72 2.41 -26.15 -4.78
N GLY A 73 2.90 -25.11 -5.45
CA GLY A 73 2.10 -24.11 -6.15
C GLY A 73 1.46 -23.07 -5.23
N ARG A 74 1.80 -23.03 -3.93
CA ARG A 74 1.27 -22.02 -3.02
C ARG A 74 2.00 -20.71 -3.21
N MET A 75 1.28 -19.61 -3.15
CA MET A 75 1.80 -18.26 -3.30
C MET A 75 2.68 -17.87 -2.11
N LYS A 76 3.89 -17.40 -2.39
CA LYS A 76 4.83 -16.92 -1.35
C LYS A 76 4.36 -15.59 -0.76
N ARG A 77 4.66 -15.39 0.53
CA ARG A 77 4.41 -14.11 1.23
C ARG A 77 5.48 -13.07 0.89
N GLN A 78 5.16 -11.79 1.03
CA GLN A 78 6.13 -10.70 0.96
C GLN A 78 6.42 -10.16 2.37
N ALA A 79 7.68 -10.21 2.79
CA ALA A 79 8.14 -9.60 4.05
C ALA A 79 8.54 -8.14 3.85
N ALA A 80 8.14 -7.26 4.77
CA ALA A 80 8.70 -5.92 4.85
C ALA A 80 10.05 -5.96 5.58
N ARG A 81 11.13 -5.48 4.94
CA ARG A 81 12.45 -5.34 5.56
C ARG A 81 12.64 -3.92 6.10
N PHE A 82 13.03 -3.81 7.37
CA PHE A 82 13.30 -2.55 8.04
C PHE A 82 14.78 -2.45 8.43
N ARG A 83 15.35 -1.27 8.20
CA ARG A 83 16.75 -0.92 8.40
C ARG A 83 16.84 0.30 9.31
N ILE A 84 17.95 0.48 10.01
CA ILE A 84 18.20 1.66 10.84
C ILE A 84 19.26 2.52 10.14
N TYR A 85 19.05 3.83 10.09
CA TYR A 85 20.02 4.77 9.55
C TYR A 85 20.37 5.84 10.57
N HIS A 86 21.65 6.17 10.66
CA HIS A 86 22.16 7.26 11.47
C HIS A 86 22.26 8.55 10.64
N TYR A 87 21.65 9.62 11.14
CA TYR A 87 21.66 10.94 10.54
C TYR A 87 22.43 11.91 11.44
N PRO A 88 23.43 12.63 10.91
CA PRO A 88 24.16 13.62 11.69
C PRO A 88 23.27 14.81 12.06
N ALA A 89 23.65 15.54 13.10
CA ALA A 89 22.91 16.67 13.66
C ALA A 89 22.34 17.66 12.62
N ASN A 90 23.15 18.04 11.63
CA ASN A 90 22.79 19.02 10.59
C ASN A 90 21.90 18.47 9.46
N ALA A 91 21.67 17.16 9.38
CA ALA A 91 20.87 16.53 8.33
C ALA A 91 19.34 16.77 8.49
N SER A 92 18.89 17.41 9.57
CA SER A 92 17.47 17.60 9.87
C SER A 92 16.89 18.92 9.32
N ALA A 93 17.71 19.79 8.70
CA ALA A 93 17.31 21.14 8.30
C ALA A 93 16.51 21.23 6.99
N GLY A 94 16.44 20.15 6.20
CA GLY A 94 15.73 20.10 4.92
C GLY A 94 15.54 18.67 4.43
N TYR A 95 14.68 18.50 3.42
CA TYR A 95 14.43 17.22 2.77
C TYR A 95 14.49 17.35 1.24
N PRO A 96 15.09 16.37 0.53
CA PRO A 96 15.95 15.31 1.07
C PRO A 96 17.23 15.87 1.71
N SER A 97 17.77 15.16 2.68
CA SER A 97 19.02 15.56 3.35
C SER A 97 20.26 15.08 2.60
N GLY A 98 20.13 14.04 1.77
CA GLY A 98 21.27 13.38 1.12
C GLY A 98 22.18 12.60 2.09
N ALA A 99 21.83 12.57 3.37
CA ALA A 99 22.62 11.97 4.44
C ALA A 99 22.03 10.63 4.89
N GLY A 100 22.73 9.96 5.80
CA GLY A 100 22.29 8.68 6.35
C GLY A 100 23.32 7.59 6.09
N SER A 101 23.73 6.90 7.14
CA SER A 101 24.52 5.67 7.04
C SER A 101 23.78 4.54 7.72
N GLU A 102 23.69 3.38 7.06
CA GLU A 102 23.00 2.23 7.64
C GLU A 102 23.72 1.73 8.90
N ILE A 103 22.94 1.32 9.89
CA ILE A 103 23.39 0.77 11.16
C ILE A 103 22.94 -0.68 11.25
N VAL A 104 23.92 -1.56 11.32
CA VAL A 104 23.78 -3.02 11.43
C VAL A 104 24.56 -3.53 12.63
N LEU A 105 24.44 -4.82 12.95
CA LEU A 105 25.27 -5.46 13.98
C LEU A 105 26.77 -5.23 13.70
N GLY A 106 27.51 -4.82 14.73
CA GLY A 106 28.94 -4.54 14.64
C GLY A 106 29.32 -3.19 14.01
N ALA A 107 28.35 -2.39 13.55
CA ALA A 107 28.62 -1.04 13.04
C ALA A 107 29.21 -0.13 14.13
N GLU A 108 30.15 0.72 13.75
CA GLU A 108 30.70 1.76 14.63
C GLU A 108 30.03 3.11 14.35
N VAL A 109 29.49 3.72 15.40
CA VAL A 109 28.84 5.05 15.34
C VAL A 109 29.18 5.82 16.61
N ASP A 110 29.63 7.06 16.45
CA ASP A 110 30.05 7.95 17.55
C ASP A 110 31.02 7.30 18.55
N GLY A 111 31.96 6.48 18.06
CA GLY A 111 32.96 5.77 18.87
C GLY A 111 32.42 4.57 19.64
N LYS A 112 31.19 4.12 19.37
CA LYS A 112 30.55 2.96 19.98
C LYS A 112 30.23 1.91 18.93
N ARG A 113 30.36 0.64 19.31
CA ARG A 113 30.08 -0.51 18.45
C ARG A 113 28.73 -1.12 18.79
N VAL A 114 27.87 -1.32 17.79
CA VAL A 114 26.54 -1.92 17.96
C VAL A 114 26.69 -3.41 18.26
N ARG A 115 26.26 -3.82 19.45
CA ARG A 115 26.25 -5.21 19.90
C ARG A 115 24.96 -5.94 19.49
N ASP A 116 23.83 -5.26 19.60
CA ASP A 116 22.52 -5.84 19.33
C ASP A 116 21.50 -4.75 18.94
N ILE A 117 20.40 -5.16 18.33
CA ILE A 117 19.26 -4.30 17.99
C ILE A 117 18.02 -4.98 18.56
N VAL A 118 17.26 -4.31 19.43
CA VAL A 118 16.05 -4.88 20.00
C VAL A 118 14.84 -4.22 19.34
N TRP A 119 14.12 -4.99 18.55
CA TRP A 119 12.94 -4.55 17.82
C TRP A 119 11.68 -4.83 18.63
N THR A 120 10.67 -3.96 18.52
CA THR A 120 9.30 -4.21 18.99
C THR A 120 8.32 -3.83 17.89
N VAL A 121 7.36 -4.70 17.61
CA VAL A 121 6.30 -4.48 16.63
C VAL A 121 4.95 -4.84 17.25
N HIS A 122 3.92 -4.05 16.99
CA HIS A 122 2.57 -4.31 17.48
C HIS A 122 1.57 -4.19 16.34
N LEU A 123 1.25 -5.30 15.68
CA LEU A 123 0.22 -5.34 14.63
C LEU A 123 -1.16 -5.57 15.24
N ALA A 124 -2.18 -4.91 14.69
CA ALA A 124 -3.58 -5.22 14.98
C ALA A 124 -4.46 -5.04 13.73
N ASN A 125 -5.65 -5.62 13.74
CA ASN A 125 -6.69 -5.41 12.73
C ASN A 125 -7.96 -4.89 13.41
N LYS A 126 -8.36 -3.66 13.07
CA LYS A 126 -9.56 -3.00 13.62
C LYS A 126 -10.72 -2.91 12.62
N LYS A 127 -10.61 -3.53 11.44
CA LYS A 127 -11.58 -3.34 10.33
C LYS A 127 -13.03 -3.67 10.71
N ALA A 128 -13.25 -4.73 11.49
CA ALA A 128 -14.59 -5.12 11.92
C ALA A 128 -15.17 -4.19 13.01
N ASN A 129 -14.33 -3.41 13.70
CA ASN A 129 -14.74 -2.41 14.68
C ASN A 129 -14.70 -0.96 14.13
N ALA A 130 -14.62 -0.78 12.81
CA ALA A 130 -14.49 0.53 12.18
C ALA A 130 -15.83 1.06 11.65
N TYR A 131 -15.80 2.32 11.21
CA TYR A 131 -16.89 2.90 10.43
C TYR A 131 -16.95 2.29 9.03
N MET A 132 -18.16 2.19 8.47
CA MET A 132 -18.36 1.85 7.07
C MET A 132 -17.70 2.89 6.20
N LEU A 133 -17.06 2.43 5.13
CA LEU A 133 -16.53 3.32 4.11
C LEU A 133 -17.69 3.95 3.33
N ASN A 134 -17.65 5.28 3.19
CA ASN A 134 -18.54 6.02 2.30
C ASN A 134 -17.75 6.67 1.15
N ASP A 135 -17.95 6.14 -0.06
CA ASP A 135 -17.23 6.53 -1.27
C ASP A 135 -17.73 7.85 -1.88
N GLU A 136 -18.77 8.50 -1.34
CA GLU A 136 -19.22 9.81 -1.84
C GLU A 136 -18.46 10.98 -1.20
N LEU A 137 -18.04 10.83 0.06
CA LEU A 137 -17.50 11.94 0.86
C LEU A 137 -16.01 11.81 1.18
N GLY A 138 -15.43 10.60 1.14
CA GLY A 138 -14.04 10.37 1.53
C GLY A 138 -13.77 10.87 2.95
N LEU A 139 -12.72 11.68 3.17
CA LEU A 139 -12.43 12.26 4.49
C LEU A 139 -13.58 13.07 5.08
N ALA A 140 -14.37 13.75 4.25
CA ALA A 140 -15.41 14.66 4.74
C ALA A 140 -16.52 13.92 5.51
N VAL A 141 -16.67 12.59 5.34
CA VAL A 141 -17.65 11.79 6.10
C VAL A 141 -17.41 11.86 7.62
N TYR A 142 -16.17 12.10 8.04
CA TYR A 142 -15.80 12.19 9.46
C TYR A 142 -15.92 13.61 10.04
N GLU A 143 -16.31 14.60 9.24
CA GLU A 143 -16.62 15.93 9.76
C GLU A 143 -17.90 15.90 10.58
N ALA A 144 -17.96 16.69 11.66
CA ALA A 144 -19.15 16.76 12.53
C ALA A 144 -20.43 17.15 11.78
N ALA A 145 -20.32 17.82 10.63
CA ALA A 145 -21.44 18.19 9.77
C ALA A 145 -22.09 17.01 9.02
N ASN A 146 -21.43 15.84 8.98
CA ASN A 146 -21.88 14.63 8.27
C ASN A 146 -22.08 13.43 9.24
N ALA A 147 -22.20 13.68 10.54
CA ALA A 147 -22.23 12.63 11.56
C ALA A 147 -23.37 11.61 11.37
N GLU A 148 -24.47 12.01 10.75
CA GLU A 148 -25.61 11.15 10.41
C GLU A 148 -25.32 10.15 9.28
N ARG A 149 -24.25 10.37 8.51
CA ARG A 149 -23.79 9.47 7.45
C ARG A 149 -22.67 8.53 7.89
N LEU A 150 -22.25 8.65 9.15
CA LEU A 150 -21.12 7.90 9.70
C LEU A 150 -21.64 6.63 10.41
N HIS A 151 -21.82 5.56 9.65
CA HIS A 151 -22.32 4.28 10.16
C HIS A 151 -21.18 3.37 10.63
N LEU A 152 -21.41 2.59 11.69
CA LEU A 152 -20.45 1.57 12.15
C LEU A 152 -20.69 0.24 11.44
N ARG A 153 -19.62 -0.44 11.04
CA ARG A 153 -19.68 -1.86 10.72
C ARG A 153 -20.13 -2.64 11.95
N ASN A 154 -20.86 -3.73 11.76
CA ASN A 154 -21.30 -4.63 12.82
C ASN A 154 -22.05 -3.89 13.94
N ALA A 155 -22.90 -2.92 13.59
CA ALA A 155 -23.60 -2.07 14.57
C ALA A 155 -24.47 -2.89 15.56
N ALA A 156 -24.88 -4.10 15.19
CA ALA A 156 -25.57 -5.04 16.07
C ALA A 156 -24.75 -5.44 17.32
N GLU A 157 -23.42 -5.34 17.27
CA GLU A 157 -22.52 -5.59 18.41
C GLU A 157 -22.32 -4.36 19.32
N GLY A 158 -23.14 -3.31 19.14
CA GLY A 158 -23.16 -2.10 19.96
C GLY A 158 -22.78 -0.84 19.18
N ALA A 159 -23.32 0.30 19.62
CA ALA A 159 -23.19 1.58 18.91
C ALA A 159 -21.94 2.41 19.30
N ASP A 160 -21.21 2.00 20.34
CA ASP A 160 -20.01 2.67 20.82
C ASP A 160 -18.76 1.87 20.40
N PRO A 161 -17.95 2.37 19.46
CA PRO A 161 -16.76 1.65 18.99
C PRO A 161 -15.63 1.59 20.03
N ASP A 162 -15.70 2.39 21.11
CA ASP A 162 -14.78 2.34 22.24
C ASP A 162 -15.25 1.42 23.38
N ASN A 163 -16.42 0.79 23.22
CA ASN A 163 -16.90 -0.15 24.23
C ASN A 163 -15.94 -1.35 24.36
N ALA A 164 -15.45 -1.59 25.59
CA ALA A 164 -14.47 -2.65 25.85
C ALA A 164 -14.94 -4.06 25.44
N ALA A 165 -16.23 -4.38 25.58
CA ALA A 165 -16.76 -5.68 25.17
C ALA A 165 -16.82 -5.82 23.64
N ARG A 166 -17.11 -4.72 22.94
CA ARG A 166 -17.11 -4.65 21.48
C ARG A 166 -15.69 -4.78 20.91
N LEU A 167 -14.74 -4.01 21.45
CA LEU A 167 -13.32 -4.08 21.09
C LEU A 167 -12.78 -5.51 21.22
N LYS A 168 -13.05 -6.17 22.35
CA LYS A 168 -12.62 -7.56 22.60
C LYS A 168 -13.17 -8.58 21.60
N LYS A 169 -14.35 -8.32 21.04
CA LYS A 169 -14.99 -9.20 20.04
C LYS A 169 -14.51 -8.92 18.61
N LEU A 170 -14.33 -7.65 18.25
CA LEU A 170 -14.22 -7.20 16.86
C LEU A 170 -12.82 -6.73 16.45
N VAL A 171 -11.89 -6.55 17.39
CA VAL A 171 -10.50 -6.22 17.07
C VAL A 171 -9.66 -7.49 17.16
N ILE A 172 -8.81 -7.74 16.16
CA ILE A 172 -7.77 -8.77 16.23
C ILE A 172 -6.52 -8.11 16.79
N ASP A 173 -6.19 -8.44 18.03
CA ASP A 173 -5.04 -7.90 18.74
C ASP A 173 -4.22 -9.04 19.37
N PRO A 174 -3.12 -9.49 18.72
CA PRO A 174 -2.20 -10.46 19.28
C PRO A 174 -1.29 -9.88 20.38
N GLY A 175 -1.26 -8.56 20.58
CA GLY A 175 -0.30 -7.80 21.38
C GLY A 175 1.06 -7.60 20.70
N PRO A 176 1.95 -6.79 21.28
CA PRO A 176 3.28 -6.56 20.72
C PRO A 176 4.14 -7.83 20.77
N ARG A 177 5.13 -7.88 19.89
CA ARG A 177 6.22 -8.86 19.89
C ARG A 177 7.55 -8.13 19.82
N ALA A 178 8.51 -8.58 20.61
CA ALA A 178 9.89 -8.14 20.56
C ALA A 178 10.85 -9.26 20.14
N ILE A 179 11.89 -8.89 19.39
CA ILE A 179 12.92 -9.80 18.86
C ILE A 179 14.27 -9.09 18.84
N ARG A 180 15.36 -9.82 19.10
CA ARG A 180 16.73 -9.31 18.98
C ARG A 180 17.26 -9.50 17.56
N GLY A 181 18.04 -8.55 17.06
CA GLY A 181 18.77 -8.65 15.79
C GLY A 181 19.74 -9.83 15.77
N THR A 182 20.26 -10.22 16.93
CA THR A 182 21.12 -11.39 17.11
C THR A 182 20.37 -12.74 17.17
N GLN A 183 19.03 -12.75 17.15
CA GLN A 183 18.24 -13.98 17.17
C GLN A 183 17.95 -14.49 15.76
N SER A 184 17.85 -15.82 15.61
CA SER A 184 17.46 -16.46 14.35
C SER A 184 16.05 -17.06 14.38
N GLN A 185 15.46 -17.23 15.56
CA GLN A 185 14.14 -17.84 15.73
C GLN A 185 13.03 -16.82 15.49
N SER A 186 12.02 -17.21 14.69
CA SER A 186 10.84 -16.39 14.42
C SER A 186 9.98 -16.18 15.67
N VAL A 187 9.38 -15.00 15.81
CA VAL A 187 8.42 -14.67 16.86
C VAL A 187 7.04 -14.39 16.25
N ARG A 188 6.01 -15.15 16.63
CA ARG A 188 4.70 -15.11 15.95
C ARG A 188 3.69 -14.19 16.64
N PHE A 189 2.88 -13.52 15.85
CA PHE A 189 1.70 -12.76 16.30
C PHE A 189 0.48 -13.68 16.46
N ASP A 190 0.61 -14.75 17.24
CA ASP A 190 -0.46 -15.73 17.46
C ASP A 190 -0.92 -15.77 18.93
N LYS A 191 -1.97 -16.58 19.18
CA LYS A 191 -2.51 -16.81 20.52
C LYS A 191 -1.47 -17.41 21.48
N ALA A 192 -0.68 -18.37 21.01
CA ALA A 192 0.21 -19.17 21.84
C ALA A 192 1.47 -18.42 22.29
N THR A 193 2.02 -17.56 21.45
CA THR A 193 3.27 -16.84 21.70
C THR A 193 3.03 -15.69 22.67
N VAL A 194 3.58 -15.75 23.88
CA VAL A 194 3.44 -14.70 24.90
C VAL A 194 3.81 -13.33 24.32
N ALA A 195 2.97 -12.31 24.55
CA ALA A 195 3.25 -10.95 24.09
C ALA A 195 4.50 -10.41 24.77
N SER A 196 5.27 -9.58 24.08
CA SER A 196 6.53 -9.05 24.59
C SER A 196 6.87 -7.69 23.99
N PHE A 197 7.63 -6.89 24.73
CA PHE A 197 8.09 -5.57 24.30
C PHE A 197 9.52 -5.32 24.79
N ALA A 198 10.22 -4.39 24.15
CA ALA A 198 11.51 -3.90 24.63
C ALA A 198 11.30 -2.82 25.69
N SER A 199 11.88 -3.03 26.88
CA SER A 199 11.92 -2.01 27.93
C SER A 199 12.89 -0.88 27.58
N ALA A 200 12.86 0.21 28.36
CA ALA A 200 13.77 1.35 28.18
C ALA A 200 15.26 0.98 28.26
N THR A 201 15.61 -0.14 28.90
CA THR A 201 16.98 -0.67 28.99
C THR A 201 17.30 -1.74 27.93
N ALA A 202 16.48 -1.83 26.87
CA ALA A 202 16.61 -2.81 25.79
C ALA A 202 16.59 -4.28 26.28
N THR A 203 15.82 -4.54 27.33
CA THR A 203 15.50 -5.89 27.78
C THR A 203 14.14 -6.30 27.21
N ILE A 204 14.01 -7.53 26.71
CA ILE A 204 12.71 -8.05 26.27
C ILE A 204 11.93 -8.49 27.50
N GLU A 205 10.82 -7.83 27.77
CA GLU A 205 9.89 -8.15 28.86
C GLU A 205 8.66 -8.87 28.30
N THR A 206 8.23 -9.93 29.00
CA THR A 206 7.06 -10.73 28.63
C THR A 206 5.81 -10.27 29.35
N MET A 207 4.68 -10.27 28.65
CA MET A 207 3.36 -9.92 29.15
C MET A 207 2.41 -11.12 29.03
N PRO A 208 2.46 -12.09 29.97
CA PRO A 208 1.60 -13.29 29.92
C PRO A 208 0.10 -12.97 30.03
N TYR A 209 -0.24 -11.79 30.56
CA TYR A 209 -1.61 -11.34 30.78
C TYR A 209 -2.06 -10.25 29.81
N TYR A 210 -1.40 -10.11 28.65
CA TYR A 210 -1.88 -9.21 27.61
C TYR A 210 -3.29 -9.66 27.13
N PRO A 211 -4.26 -8.73 26.99
CA PRO A 211 -5.65 -9.03 26.64
C PRO A 211 -5.81 -9.35 25.15
N LYS A 212 -5.20 -10.44 24.69
CA LYS A 212 -5.27 -10.82 23.27
C LYS A 212 -6.70 -11.10 22.82
N SER A 213 -6.99 -10.81 21.55
CA SER A 213 -8.28 -11.10 20.93
C SER A 213 -8.13 -11.60 19.49
N PHE A 214 -8.86 -12.67 19.18
CA PHE A 214 -9.05 -13.22 17.83
C PHE A 214 -10.54 -13.57 17.63
N PRO A 215 -10.99 -13.80 16.38
CA PRO A 215 -12.41 -13.99 16.10
C PRO A 215 -13.08 -15.13 16.90
N ASP A 216 -12.37 -16.23 17.13
CA ASP A 216 -12.88 -17.39 17.88
C ASP A 216 -12.85 -17.20 19.42
N ASP A 217 -12.29 -16.10 19.93
CA ASP A 217 -12.46 -15.68 21.33
C ASP A 217 -13.79 -14.93 21.55
N GLY A 218 -14.26 -14.22 20.51
CA GLY A 218 -15.50 -13.45 20.53
C GLY A 218 -16.74 -14.24 20.08
N PHE A 219 -16.55 -15.22 19.19
CA PHE A 219 -17.63 -15.96 18.54
C PHE A 219 -17.38 -17.47 18.59
N SER A 220 -18.35 -18.23 19.12
CA SER A 220 -18.21 -19.67 19.35
C SER A 220 -18.27 -20.52 18.07
N GLN A 221 -18.86 -19.99 17.00
CA GLN A 221 -19.01 -20.67 15.72
C GLN A 221 -18.59 -19.74 14.58
N LEU A 222 -17.59 -20.19 13.81
CA LEU A 222 -17.04 -19.46 12.67
C LEU A 222 -17.16 -20.28 11.39
N TYR A 223 -17.57 -19.61 10.31
CA TYR A 223 -17.36 -20.05 8.94
C TYR A 223 -15.93 -19.70 8.49
N THR A 224 -15.13 -20.73 8.21
CA THR A 224 -13.69 -20.60 7.97
C THR A 224 -13.29 -21.24 6.63
N PRO A 225 -13.77 -20.70 5.50
CA PRO A 225 -13.63 -21.31 4.17
C PRO A 225 -12.17 -21.55 3.77
N VAL A 226 -11.25 -20.74 4.29
CA VAL A 226 -9.80 -20.82 4.04
C VAL A 226 -8.99 -21.03 5.32
N GLY A 227 -9.64 -21.55 6.37
CA GLY A 227 -9.05 -21.77 7.69
C GLY A 227 -9.30 -20.63 8.68
N LYS A 228 -8.96 -20.87 9.94
CA LYS A 228 -9.13 -19.92 11.05
C LYS A 228 -8.10 -18.79 10.98
N ILE A 229 -8.48 -17.60 11.45
CA ILE A 229 -7.53 -16.52 11.71
C ILE A 229 -6.94 -16.72 13.10
N GLU A 230 -5.69 -17.19 13.15
CA GLU A 230 -4.99 -17.55 14.40
C GLU A 230 -3.70 -16.73 14.59
N THR A 231 -3.37 -15.89 13.60
CA THR A 231 -2.16 -15.07 13.61
C THR A 231 -2.31 -13.83 12.72
N LEU A 232 -1.58 -12.75 13.04
CA LEU A 232 -1.33 -11.62 12.13
C LEU A 232 0.06 -11.67 11.47
N GLY A 233 0.74 -12.82 11.54
CA GLY A 233 2.04 -13.04 10.91
C GLY A 233 3.17 -13.30 11.91
N GLU A 234 4.40 -12.93 11.55
CA GLU A 234 5.58 -13.18 12.37
C GLU A 234 6.73 -12.19 12.13
N LEU A 235 7.61 -12.09 13.13
CA LEU A 235 8.86 -11.36 13.06
C LEU A 235 10.03 -12.30 12.84
N ARG A 236 10.98 -11.87 12.02
CA ARG A 236 12.32 -12.47 11.89
C ARG A 236 13.36 -11.36 11.83
N THR A 237 14.63 -11.74 11.94
CA THR A 237 15.76 -10.85 11.69
C THR A 237 16.72 -11.52 10.73
N ASP A 238 17.36 -10.72 9.88
CA ASP A 238 18.42 -11.22 9.01
C ASP A 238 19.80 -11.23 9.71
N GLU A 239 20.83 -11.71 9.01
CA GLU A 239 22.19 -11.83 9.56
C GLU A 239 22.83 -10.48 9.94
N GLN A 240 22.29 -9.36 9.44
CA GLN A 240 22.75 -8.02 9.75
C GLN A 240 21.97 -7.39 10.92
N GLY A 241 21.00 -8.12 11.48
CA GLY A 241 20.11 -7.67 12.55
C GLY A 241 18.96 -6.78 12.08
N ARG A 242 18.72 -6.69 10.76
CA ARG A 242 17.58 -5.97 10.19
C ARG A 242 16.30 -6.73 10.49
N LEU A 243 15.21 -6.01 10.68
CA LEU A 243 13.91 -6.61 11.00
C LEU A 243 13.19 -7.01 9.71
N LEU A 244 12.58 -8.20 9.73
CA LEU A 244 11.64 -8.67 8.74
C LEU A 244 10.26 -8.84 9.41
N VAL A 245 9.26 -8.10 8.90
CA VAL A 245 7.85 -8.28 9.29
C VAL A 245 7.16 -9.09 8.20
N LEU A 246 6.77 -10.32 8.52
CA LEU A 246 6.03 -11.20 7.64
C LEU A 246 4.53 -11.12 7.98
N PRO A 247 3.65 -11.04 6.98
CA PRO A 247 2.21 -11.01 7.20
C PRO A 247 1.68 -12.43 7.45
N ALA A 248 0.37 -12.49 7.73
CA ALA A 248 -0.37 -13.75 7.83
C ALA A 248 -0.61 -14.39 6.44
N TRP A 249 -1.69 -15.17 6.32
CA TRP A 249 -1.89 -16.14 5.25
C TRP A 249 -2.87 -15.70 4.16
N GLY A 250 -3.55 -14.56 4.34
CA GLY A 250 -4.61 -14.08 3.45
C GLY A 250 -5.94 -14.78 3.71
N ARG A 251 -6.20 -15.17 4.96
CA ARG A 251 -7.43 -15.82 5.39
C ARG A 251 -8.53 -14.80 5.66
N ALA A 252 -9.76 -15.20 5.36
CA ALA A 252 -10.97 -14.51 5.77
C ALA A 252 -11.92 -15.52 6.44
N CYS A 253 -12.63 -15.07 7.47
CA CYS A 253 -13.66 -15.87 8.13
C CYS A 253 -14.83 -14.99 8.55
N GLY A 254 -16.02 -15.58 8.62
CA GLY A 254 -17.20 -14.91 9.18
C GLY A 254 -17.76 -15.68 10.37
N TRP A 255 -18.47 -15.01 11.28
CA TRP A 255 -19.18 -15.73 12.33
C TRP A 255 -20.53 -16.25 11.85
N LEU A 256 -20.96 -17.37 12.42
CA LEU A 256 -22.26 -17.97 12.10
C LEU A 256 -23.38 -17.26 12.85
N GLN A 257 -24.47 -17.04 12.14
CA GLN A 257 -25.74 -16.59 12.69
C GLN A 257 -26.43 -17.75 13.45
N ALA A 258 -27.52 -17.43 14.16
CA ALA A 258 -28.25 -18.42 14.97
C ALA A 258 -28.81 -19.60 14.16
N ASP A 259 -29.01 -19.44 12.85
CA ASP A 259 -29.47 -20.47 11.92
C ASP A 259 -28.33 -21.34 11.35
N GLY A 260 -27.08 -21.07 11.75
CA GLY A 260 -25.89 -21.79 11.30
C GLY A 260 -25.32 -21.32 9.96
N THR A 261 -25.83 -20.23 9.39
CA THR A 261 -25.31 -19.64 8.14
C THR A 261 -24.36 -18.46 8.42
N PRO A 262 -23.32 -18.23 7.59
CA PRO A 262 -22.52 -17.01 7.70
C PRO A 262 -23.33 -15.78 7.26
N PHE A 263 -22.88 -14.59 7.67
CA PHE A 263 -23.35 -13.36 7.03
C PHE A 263 -23.02 -13.37 5.54
N PRO A 264 -23.96 -12.98 4.66
CA PRO A 264 -23.71 -12.98 3.23
C PRO A 264 -22.66 -11.93 2.86
N LEU A 265 -21.74 -12.31 1.98
CA LEU A 265 -20.93 -11.34 1.24
C LEU A 265 -21.82 -10.79 0.12
N ILE A 266 -22.14 -9.49 0.17
CA ILE A 266 -23.05 -8.83 -0.77
C ILE A 266 -22.23 -7.87 -1.63
N GLY A 267 -22.40 -7.92 -2.95
CA GLY A 267 -21.82 -6.93 -3.86
C GLY A 267 -22.76 -5.76 -4.14
N GLY A 268 -22.21 -4.63 -4.56
CA GLY A 268 -22.95 -3.42 -4.93
C GLY A 268 -23.37 -2.55 -3.74
N LEU A 269 -24.26 -1.59 -4.00
CA LEU A 269 -24.72 -0.62 -2.99
C LEU A 269 -25.61 -1.28 -1.94
N ILE A 270 -25.29 -1.07 -0.67
CA ILE A 270 -26.13 -1.43 0.48
C ILE A 270 -26.80 -0.21 1.11
N ALA A 271 -26.23 0.98 0.90
CA ALA A 271 -26.80 2.28 1.22
C ALA A 271 -26.17 3.35 0.29
N PRO A 272 -26.68 4.59 0.25
CA PRO A 272 -26.09 5.67 -0.55
C PRO A 272 -24.59 5.90 -0.23
N GLY A 273 -23.73 5.63 -1.22
CA GLY A 273 -22.27 5.73 -1.09
C GLY A 273 -21.59 4.59 -0.33
N GLU A 274 -22.33 3.56 0.11
CA GLU A 274 -21.82 2.44 0.90
C GLU A 274 -21.96 1.15 0.10
N TYR A 275 -20.82 0.49 -0.16
CA TYR A 275 -20.74 -0.73 -0.95
C TYR A 275 -20.55 -1.97 -0.05
N GLY A 276 -21.32 -3.02 -0.31
CA GLY A 276 -21.21 -4.30 0.40
C GLY A 276 -19.90 -5.04 0.13
N ASP A 277 -19.29 -4.83 -1.05
CA ASP A 277 -17.97 -5.39 -1.40
C ASP A 277 -16.85 -4.89 -0.47
N VAL A 278 -17.09 -3.78 0.23
CA VAL A 278 -16.15 -3.14 1.15
C VAL A 278 -16.57 -3.32 2.62
N ASN A 279 -17.88 -3.26 2.88
CA ASN A 279 -18.45 -3.21 4.22
C ASN A 279 -19.22 -4.49 4.56
N ALA A 280 -18.53 -5.64 4.59
CA ALA A 280 -19.18 -6.90 4.94
C ALA A 280 -19.24 -7.10 6.47
N ASP A 281 -20.41 -6.80 7.04
CA ASP A 281 -20.73 -7.19 8.41
C ASP A 281 -20.62 -8.71 8.58
N GLY A 282 -20.20 -9.16 9.76
CA GLY A 282 -20.03 -10.58 10.02
C GLY A 282 -18.67 -11.16 9.69
N TRP A 283 -17.75 -10.38 9.12
CA TRP A 283 -16.48 -10.88 8.56
C TRP A 283 -15.21 -10.27 9.17
N PHE A 284 -14.13 -11.03 9.05
CA PHE A 284 -12.76 -10.69 9.40
C PHE A 284 -11.79 -11.11 8.29
N ASP A 285 -10.62 -10.47 8.25
CA ASP A 285 -9.44 -10.94 7.51
C ASP A 285 -8.18 -10.88 8.39
N ASP A 286 -7.09 -11.50 7.95
CA ASP A 286 -5.82 -11.58 8.69
C ASP A 286 -4.77 -10.54 8.26
N THR A 287 -5.21 -9.43 7.66
CA THR A 287 -4.37 -8.25 7.41
C THR A 287 -4.25 -7.37 8.66
N GLY A 288 -3.53 -6.26 8.60
CA GLY A 288 -3.43 -5.33 9.72
C GLY A 288 -2.24 -4.40 9.63
N ASP A 289 -2.06 -3.55 10.63
CA ASP A 289 -0.95 -2.60 10.67
C ASP A 289 -0.53 -2.24 12.08
N GLY A 290 0.64 -1.62 12.23
CA GLY A 290 1.04 -1.03 13.49
C GLY A 290 2.49 -0.56 13.58
N PRO A 291 2.88 0.03 14.73
CA PRO A 291 4.19 0.64 14.92
C PRO A 291 5.32 -0.39 14.94
N VAL A 292 6.47 0.06 14.43
CA VAL A 292 7.77 -0.62 14.50
C VAL A 292 8.72 0.30 15.24
N SER A 293 9.25 -0.15 16.38
CA SER A 293 10.25 0.58 17.18
C SER A 293 11.50 -0.27 17.41
N ALA A 294 12.61 0.40 17.72
CA ALA A 294 13.88 -0.26 17.99
C ALA A 294 14.70 0.49 19.04
N LEU A 295 15.52 -0.27 19.76
CA LEU A 295 16.62 0.23 20.59
C LEU A 295 17.93 -0.38 20.10
N LEU A 296 18.94 0.47 19.88
CA LEU A 296 20.32 0.03 19.70
C LEU A 296 20.93 -0.29 21.05
N VAL A 297 21.75 -1.33 21.09
CA VAL A 297 22.53 -1.73 22.27
C VAL A 297 24.00 -1.78 21.90
N PHE A 298 24.82 -1.02 22.61
CA PHE A 298 26.26 -0.92 22.34
C PHE A 298 27.08 -1.87 23.22
N GLU A 299 28.32 -2.16 22.82
CA GLU A 299 29.24 -3.01 23.58
C GLU A 299 29.60 -2.45 24.96
N ASP A 300 29.57 -1.12 25.13
CA ASP A 300 29.76 -0.45 26.42
C ASP A 300 28.55 -0.55 27.37
N GLY A 301 27.46 -1.20 26.92
CA GLY A 301 26.22 -1.39 27.66
C GLY A 301 25.23 -0.22 27.56
N SER A 302 25.59 0.88 26.89
CA SER A 302 24.66 1.98 26.64
C SER A 302 23.64 1.63 25.54
N THR A 303 22.54 2.38 25.51
CA THR A 303 21.47 2.21 24.53
C THR A 303 21.17 3.52 23.79
N ALA A 304 20.57 3.42 22.60
CA ALA A 304 20.00 4.56 21.88
C ALA A 304 18.63 4.22 21.32
N GLU A 305 17.67 5.14 21.50
CA GLU A 305 16.35 5.04 20.87
C GLU A 305 16.43 5.36 19.38
N VAL A 306 15.58 4.68 18.62
CA VAL A 306 15.45 4.88 17.17
C VAL A 306 14.07 5.44 16.87
N ILE A 307 14.00 6.48 16.04
CA ILE A 307 12.73 7.04 15.57
C ILE A 307 11.93 5.95 14.84
N PRO A 308 10.67 5.70 15.25
CA PRO A 308 9.89 4.56 14.80
C PRO A 308 9.44 4.68 13.34
N ALA A 309 8.99 3.54 12.80
CA ALA A 309 8.31 3.40 11.53
C ALA A 309 6.95 2.70 11.73
N TRP A 310 6.29 2.34 10.64
CA TRP A 310 5.01 1.63 10.64
C TRP A 310 5.04 0.46 9.66
N ALA A 311 4.44 -0.66 10.03
CA ALA A 311 4.27 -1.83 9.19
C ALA A 311 2.81 -1.95 8.74
N ILE A 312 2.62 -2.25 7.44
CA ILE A 312 1.33 -2.53 6.82
C ILE A 312 1.39 -3.96 6.29
N ALA A 313 0.47 -4.82 6.72
CA ALA A 313 0.20 -6.12 6.11
C ALA A 313 -1.07 -6.00 5.28
N THR A 314 -0.98 -6.27 3.98
CA THR A 314 -2.09 -6.10 3.03
C THR A 314 -2.13 -7.22 1.98
N ASP A 315 -2.99 -7.07 0.99
CA ASP A 315 -3.15 -7.96 -0.15
C ASP A 315 -1.88 -8.08 -1.03
N PRO A 316 -1.85 -9.06 -1.95
CA PRO A 316 -0.75 -9.18 -2.89
C PRO A 316 -0.64 -8.08 -3.95
N SER A 317 0.57 -7.90 -4.46
CA SER A 317 0.81 -7.14 -5.70
C SER A 317 0.95 -8.12 -6.85
N TYR A 318 -0.07 -8.17 -7.69
CA TYR A 318 -0.08 -9.06 -8.86
C TYR A 318 0.58 -8.43 -10.10
N ALA A 319 1.05 -7.19 -10.01
CA ALA A 319 1.84 -6.55 -11.06
C ALA A 319 2.92 -5.64 -10.45
N PRO A 320 3.91 -6.21 -9.73
CA PRO A 320 4.81 -5.46 -8.86
C PRO A 320 5.72 -4.45 -9.59
N GLN A 321 5.86 -4.59 -10.91
CA GLN A 321 6.64 -3.66 -11.74
C GLN A 321 5.77 -2.65 -12.53
N THR A 322 4.44 -2.67 -12.38
CA THR A 322 3.56 -1.69 -13.02
C THR A 322 3.39 -0.48 -12.12
N LEU A 323 3.73 0.70 -12.63
CA LEU A 323 3.64 1.95 -11.86
C LEU A 323 2.21 2.51 -11.84
N ASN A 324 1.78 3.02 -10.68
CA ASN A 324 0.56 3.80 -10.54
C ASN A 324 0.77 5.22 -11.11
N VAL A 325 -0.22 5.78 -11.83
CA VAL A 325 -0.14 7.20 -12.29
C VAL A 325 -0.11 8.16 -11.10
N VAL A 326 -0.84 7.80 -10.04
CA VAL A 326 -0.73 8.41 -8.72
C VAL A 326 -0.42 7.28 -7.74
N SER A 327 0.86 7.15 -7.36
CA SER A 327 1.29 6.19 -6.34
C SER A 327 1.07 6.74 -4.93
N LEU A 328 1.21 5.89 -3.91
CA LEU A 328 1.12 6.33 -2.51
C LEU A 328 2.15 7.44 -2.22
N TRP A 329 3.36 7.31 -2.77
CA TRP A 329 4.37 8.38 -2.73
C TRP A 329 3.85 9.71 -3.27
N ASP A 330 3.20 9.75 -4.44
CA ASP A 330 2.77 11.00 -5.07
C ASP A 330 1.74 11.75 -4.20
N ASP A 331 0.81 11.00 -3.61
CA ASP A 331 -0.28 11.56 -2.80
C ASP A 331 0.23 12.02 -1.41
N MET A 332 1.08 11.21 -0.78
CA MET A 332 1.76 11.59 0.46
C MET A 332 2.70 12.78 0.24
N PHE A 333 3.53 12.75 -0.80
CA PHE A 333 4.46 13.84 -1.13
C PHE A 333 3.70 15.14 -1.40
N ASP A 334 2.60 15.11 -2.17
CA ASP A 334 1.77 16.28 -2.41
C ASP A 334 1.18 16.85 -1.10
N THR A 335 0.66 15.99 -0.22
CA THR A 335 0.17 16.39 1.10
C THR A 335 1.28 17.05 1.92
N TRP A 336 2.45 16.43 1.97
CA TRP A 336 3.58 16.90 2.76
C TRP A 336 4.20 18.20 2.22
N VAL A 337 4.32 18.35 0.90
CA VAL A 337 4.77 19.60 0.25
C VAL A 337 3.80 20.75 0.54
N ARG A 338 2.49 20.51 0.41
CA ARG A 338 1.50 21.59 0.50
C ARG A 338 1.04 21.91 1.91
N ARG A 339 1.15 20.96 2.85
CA ARG A 339 0.55 21.08 4.19
C ARG A 339 1.50 20.82 5.36
N LEU A 340 2.70 20.28 5.12
CA LEU A 340 3.68 19.96 6.18
C LEU A 340 5.09 20.51 5.90
N GLU A 341 5.17 21.54 5.04
CA GLU A 341 6.38 22.30 4.73
C GLU A 341 7.58 21.43 4.32
N LEU A 342 7.32 20.30 3.63
CA LEU A 342 8.38 19.35 3.24
C LEU A 342 9.45 19.99 2.36
N ALA A 343 9.04 20.80 1.38
CA ALA A 343 9.92 21.44 0.42
C ALA A 343 9.45 22.89 0.14
N PRO A 344 9.84 23.87 0.98
CA PRO A 344 9.46 25.27 0.82
C PRO A 344 9.90 25.91 -0.51
N THR A 345 10.89 25.32 -1.18
CA THR A 345 11.34 25.70 -2.53
C THR A 345 10.38 25.28 -3.63
N ILE A 346 9.50 24.30 -3.37
CA ILE A 346 8.41 23.89 -4.27
C ILE A 346 7.13 24.63 -3.91
N PHE A 347 6.77 24.65 -2.62
CA PHE A 347 5.52 25.23 -2.12
C PHE A 347 5.71 25.84 -0.73
N LYS A 348 5.25 27.08 -0.55
CA LYS A 348 5.13 27.72 0.78
C LYS A 348 3.69 28.16 1.06
N TYR A 349 3.17 29.02 0.19
CA TYR A 349 1.75 29.43 0.18
C TYR A 349 1.09 29.18 -1.18
N ARG A 350 1.93 29.00 -2.21
CA ARG A 350 1.62 28.66 -3.58
C ARG A 350 2.85 27.95 -4.16
N PHE A 351 2.67 27.26 -5.28
CA PHE A 351 3.81 26.70 -6.01
C PHE A 351 4.76 27.82 -6.49
N ASP A 352 6.06 27.62 -6.33
CA ASP A 352 7.08 28.56 -6.79
C ASP A 352 7.31 28.42 -8.30
N PRO A 353 6.94 29.40 -9.13
CA PRO A 353 7.14 29.30 -10.58
C PRO A 353 8.61 29.25 -11.00
N ALA A 354 9.56 29.57 -10.13
CA ALA A 354 10.99 29.46 -10.41
C ALA A 354 11.55 28.05 -10.19
N PHE A 355 10.81 27.16 -9.52
CA PHE A 355 11.26 25.80 -9.28
C PHE A 355 11.33 25.01 -10.59
N LYS A 356 12.48 24.37 -10.85
CA LYS A 356 12.70 23.51 -12.01
C LYS A 356 12.66 22.04 -11.57
N PRO A 357 11.65 21.24 -11.97
CA PRO A 357 11.65 19.82 -11.64
C PRO A 357 12.78 19.09 -12.37
N SER A 358 13.41 18.13 -11.68
CA SER A 358 14.23 17.09 -12.31
C SER A 358 13.40 16.25 -13.27
N PHE A 359 13.93 16.00 -14.46
CA PHE A 359 13.31 15.07 -15.40
C PHE A 359 13.26 13.64 -14.83
N ALA A 360 14.41 13.13 -14.38
CA ALA A 360 14.52 11.76 -13.89
C ALA A 360 13.63 11.50 -12.67
N ASP A 361 13.61 12.42 -11.70
CA ASP A 361 12.93 12.17 -10.44
C ASP A 361 11.47 12.63 -10.41
N HIS A 362 11.12 13.73 -11.08
CA HIS A 362 9.76 14.29 -10.98
C HIS A 362 8.89 14.04 -12.21
N LEU A 363 9.47 13.90 -13.41
CA LEU A 363 8.70 13.83 -14.66
C LEU A 363 8.65 12.43 -15.26
N GLN A 364 9.78 11.72 -15.29
CA GLN A 364 9.88 10.37 -15.85
C GLN A 364 8.87 9.38 -15.24
N PRO A 365 8.64 9.36 -13.90
CA PRO A 365 7.63 8.47 -13.32
C PRO A 365 6.22 8.74 -13.87
N ILE A 366 5.85 10.02 -14.05
CA ILE A 366 4.55 10.44 -14.58
C ILE A 366 4.37 9.93 -16.02
N PHE A 367 5.41 10.02 -16.84
CA PHE A 367 5.36 9.55 -18.24
C PHE A 367 5.41 8.04 -18.37
N ARG A 368 6.14 7.36 -17.47
CA ARG A 368 6.29 5.91 -17.50
C ARG A 368 5.02 5.18 -17.06
N ALA A 369 4.27 5.72 -16.09
CA ALA A 369 3.12 5.04 -15.51
C ALA A 369 2.03 4.65 -16.52
N PRO A 370 1.52 5.55 -17.42
CA PRO A 370 0.52 5.17 -18.41
C PRO A 370 1.00 4.06 -19.36
N ALA A 371 2.27 4.11 -19.77
CA ALA A 371 2.87 3.12 -20.65
C ALA A 371 2.95 1.72 -20.01
N LEU A 372 3.10 1.65 -18.69
CA LEU A 372 3.10 0.37 -17.97
C LEU A 372 1.68 -0.15 -17.74
N GLN A 373 0.73 0.73 -17.39
CA GLN A 373 -0.66 0.31 -17.11
C GLN A 373 -1.39 -0.27 -18.31
N ARG A 374 -0.95 0.00 -19.55
CA ARG A 374 -1.51 -0.63 -20.75
C ARG A 374 -1.40 -2.16 -20.75
N TRP A 375 -0.44 -2.72 -20.01
CA TRP A 375 -0.23 -4.18 -19.91
C TRP A 375 -1.25 -4.88 -19.02
N ASN A 376 -1.97 -4.10 -18.22
CA ASN A 376 -2.93 -4.57 -17.22
C ASN A 376 -4.38 -4.17 -17.58
N THR A 377 -4.56 -3.56 -18.76
CA THR A 377 -5.81 -3.01 -19.27
C THR A 377 -6.05 -3.46 -20.71
N ASN A 378 -7.30 -3.36 -21.17
CA ASN A 378 -7.66 -3.62 -22.56
C ASN A 378 -7.90 -2.28 -23.26
N LEU A 379 -6.99 -1.94 -24.18
CA LEU A 379 -7.00 -0.65 -24.88
C LEU A 379 -7.00 -0.86 -26.39
N PRO A 380 -7.67 0.01 -27.17
CA PRO A 380 -7.59 -0.04 -28.63
C PRO A 380 -6.18 0.32 -29.08
N GLN A 381 -5.76 -0.18 -30.26
CA GLN A 381 -4.39 0.00 -30.74
C GLN A 381 -3.91 1.46 -30.80
N ARG A 382 -4.82 2.41 -31.11
CA ARG A 382 -4.52 3.85 -31.09
C ARG A 382 -4.14 4.36 -29.69
N ALA A 383 -4.80 3.85 -28.65
CA ALA A 383 -4.52 4.23 -27.26
C ALA A 383 -3.25 3.57 -26.76
N VAL A 384 -3.00 2.29 -27.14
CA VAL A 384 -1.71 1.61 -26.91
C VAL A 384 -0.56 2.44 -27.48
N ALA A 385 -0.67 2.87 -28.74
CA ALA A 385 0.35 3.71 -29.38
C ALA A 385 0.54 5.07 -28.69
N ALA A 386 -0.54 5.69 -28.20
CA ALA A 386 -0.47 6.94 -27.43
C ALA A 386 0.23 6.74 -26.08
N HIS A 387 -0.09 5.67 -25.35
CA HIS A 387 0.57 5.32 -24.10
C HIS A 387 2.06 5.04 -24.31
N ASP A 388 2.43 4.29 -25.36
CA ASP A 388 3.82 4.07 -25.73
C ASP A 388 4.54 5.38 -26.09
N ALA A 389 3.86 6.32 -26.77
CA ALA A 389 4.43 7.62 -27.10
C ALA A 389 4.69 8.48 -25.85
N VAL A 390 3.79 8.46 -24.86
CA VAL A 390 4.01 9.13 -23.56
C VAL A 390 5.19 8.49 -22.84
N GLY A 391 5.25 7.16 -22.76
CA GLY A 391 6.33 6.45 -22.07
C GLY A 391 7.71 6.57 -22.71
N LYS A 392 7.80 7.08 -23.95
CA LYS A 392 9.04 7.34 -24.68
C LYS A 392 9.56 8.77 -24.51
N ILE A 393 8.80 9.66 -23.89
CA ILE A 393 9.24 11.03 -23.61
C ILE A 393 10.54 10.96 -22.79
N ALA A 394 11.57 11.63 -23.28
CA ALA A 394 12.91 11.67 -22.70
C ALA A 394 13.34 13.12 -22.41
N ALA A 395 14.41 13.27 -21.63
CA ALA A 395 14.84 14.58 -21.13
C ALA A 395 15.24 15.56 -22.25
N GLN A 396 15.70 15.04 -23.39
CA GLN A 396 16.08 15.80 -24.58
C GLN A 396 14.89 16.24 -25.46
N ASP A 397 13.68 15.72 -25.21
CA ASP A 397 12.54 16.03 -26.06
C ASP A 397 12.01 17.43 -25.78
N ALA A 398 11.76 18.19 -26.85
CA ALA A 398 11.05 19.46 -26.74
C ALA A 398 9.57 19.19 -26.45
N PRO A 399 8.98 19.75 -25.36
CA PRO A 399 7.59 19.47 -24.99
C PRO A 399 6.58 19.69 -26.13
N SER A 400 6.83 20.73 -26.96
CA SER A 400 5.98 21.08 -28.10
C SER A 400 5.92 20.02 -29.21
N GLY A 401 6.93 19.14 -29.28
CA GLY A 401 7.03 18.05 -30.25
C GLY A 401 6.49 16.71 -29.74
N THR A 402 6.04 16.64 -28.49
CA THR A 402 5.50 15.41 -27.89
C THR A 402 3.98 15.32 -28.01
N ILE A 403 3.43 14.12 -27.76
CA ILE A 403 1.98 13.92 -27.65
C ILE A 403 1.34 14.68 -26.46
N MET A 404 2.15 15.11 -25.49
CA MET A 404 1.71 15.83 -24.29
C MET A 404 1.78 17.35 -24.46
N THR A 405 1.98 17.84 -25.68
CA THR A 405 2.08 19.27 -25.99
C THR A 405 0.88 20.06 -25.47
N GLY A 406 1.16 21.17 -24.79
CA GLY A 406 0.14 22.02 -24.18
C GLY A 406 -0.63 21.39 -23.01
N LEU A 407 -0.26 20.17 -22.60
CA LEU A 407 -0.99 19.35 -21.61
C LEU A 407 -2.48 19.17 -21.97
N ALA A 408 -2.84 19.22 -23.26
CA ALA A 408 -4.23 19.29 -23.73
C ALA A 408 -5.11 18.10 -23.28
N TYR A 409 -4.48 16.97 -22.98
CA TYR A 409 -5.14 15.74 -22.54
C TYR A 409 -4.96 15.47 -21.04
N VAL A 410 -4.21 16.28 -20.29
CA VAL A 410 -4.03 16.06 -18.85
C VAL A 410 -5.13 16.76 -18.10
N ARG A 411 -5.84 16.02 -17.25
CA ARG A 411 -6.85 16.59 -16.37
C ARG A 411 -6.21 17.52 -15.33
N ASP A 412 -6.61 18.79 -15.33
CA ASP A 412 -6.10 19.79 -14.39
C ASP A 412 -6.76 19.61 -13.00
N PRO A 413 -6.00 19.23 -11.96
CA PRO A 413 -6.55 19.06 -10.61
C PRO A 413 -7.04 20.38 -9.97
N ASN A 414 -6.77 21.54 -10.59
CA ASN A 414 -7.23 22.85 -10.13
C ASN A 414 -8.55 23.28 -10.78
N VAL A 415 -9.07 22.54 -11.75
CA VAL A 415 -10.34 22.83 -12.43
C VAL A 415 -11.35 21.75 -12.06
N THR A 416 -12.15 22.01 -11.01
CA THR A 416 -13.10 21.04 -10.44
C THR A 416 -13.99 20.36 -11.50
N ALA A 417 -14.49 21.12 -12.48
CA ALA A 417 -15.35 20.58 -13.53
C ALA A 417 -14.69 19.45 -14.34
N GLN A 418 -13.36 19.48 -14.55
CA GLN A 418 -12.67 18.45 -15.32
C GLN A 418 -12.64 17.08 -14.64
N SER A 419 -12.80 17.01 -13.31
CA SER A 419 -12.91 15.75 -12.57
C SER A 419 -14.12 14.90 -12.97
N ASN A 420 -15.10 15.52 -13.63
CA ASN A 420 -16.32 14.89 -14.13
C ASN A 420 -16.43 14.90 -15.66
N ILE A 421 -15.31 15.10 -16.36
CA ILE A 421 -15.24 14.99 -17.83
C ILE A 421 -14.37 13.78 -18.16
N GLY A 422 -14.95 12.85 -18.93
CA GLY A 422 -14.27 11.65 -19.42
C GLY A 422 -13.28 11.95 -20.54
N ALA A 423 -13.37 11.22 -21.65
CA ALA A 423 -12.53 11.49 -22.82
C ALA A 423 -12.73 12.95 -23.31
N PRO A 424 -11.66 13.66 -23.70
CA PRO A 424 -10.32 13.14 -23.98
C PRO A 424 -9.32 13.24 -22.80
N PHE A 425 -9.77 13.59 -21.59
CA PHE A 425 -8.86 13.81 -20.46
C PHE A 425 -8.34 12.51 -19.83
N MET A 426 -7.07 12.53 -19.48
CA MET A 426 -6.31 11.47 -18.83
C MET A 426 -5.88 11.90 -17.41
N PRO A 427 -5.74 10.96 -16.46
CA PRO A 427 -5.95 9.52 -16.61
C PRO A 427 -7.42 9.16 -16.80
N LEU A 428 -7.73 8.27 -17.74
CA LEU A 428 -9.10 7.80 -17.96
C LEU A 428 -9.38 6.58 -17.07
N SER A 429 -9.26 6.80 -15.76
CA SER A 429 -9.47 5.84 -14.69
C SER A 429 -10.42 6.42 -13.64
N MET A 430 -10.99 5.56 -12.81
CA MET A 430 -11.96 5.96 -11.79
C MET A 430 -11.38 6.99 -10.81
N GLY A 431 -12.17 8.01 -10.47
CA GLY A 431 -11.80 9.07 -9.53
C GLY A 431 -12.13 8.78 -8.07
N ASP A 432 -11.57 9.61 -7.18
CA ASP A 432 -11.87 9.61 -5.75
C ASP A 432 -13.33 9.95 -5.44
N ALA A 433 -13.70 9.87 -4.16
CA ALA A 433 -14.98 10.32 -3.66
C ALA A 433 -15.43 11.67 -4.23
N GLY A 434 -16.63 11.68 -4.81
CA GLY A 434 -17.24 12.85 -5.46
C GLY A 434 -16.66 13.23 -6.83
N LYS A 435 -15.75 12.41 -7.41
CA LYS A 435 -15.11 12.66 -8.71
C LYS A 435 -15.24 11.46 -9.63
N ALA A 436 -15.78 11.65 -10.82
CA ALA A 436 -15.94 10.58 -11.80
C ALA A 436 -14.59 9.97 -12.22
N PHE A 437 -13.58 10.83 -12.42
CA PHE A 437 -12.28 10.46 -12.97
C PHE A 437 -11.09 10.94 -12.13
N LEU A 438 -10.01 10.16 -12.16
CA LEU A 438 -8.76 10.47 -11.48
C LEU A 438 -8.10 11.71 -12.06
N THR A 439 -7.45 12.50 -11.20
CA THR A 439 -6.51 13.56 -11.59
C THR A 439 -5.12 13.17 -11.11
N VAL A 440 -4.07 13.60 -11.83
CA VAL A 440 -2.74 13.71 -11.21
C VAL A 440 -2.80 14.63 -9.97
N THR A 441 -1.84 14.53 -9.06
CA THR A 441 -1.81 15.42 -7.88
C THR A 441 -1.52 16.87 -8.28
N GLN A 442 -1.81 17.82 -7.39
CA GLN A 442 -1.51 19.24 -7.66
C GLN A 442 -0.02 19.47 -7.89
N THR A 443 0.82 18.75 -7.14
CA THR A 443 2.29 18.80 -7.26
C THR A 443 2.78 18.17 -8.57
N GLN A 444 2.27 16.99 -8.96
CA GLN A 444 2.57 16.40 -10.27
C GLN A 444 2.16 17.33 -11.42
N TYR A 445 0.97 17.94 -11.35
CA TYR A 445 0.51 18.86 -12.38
C TYR A 445 1.33 20.15 -12.43
N PHE A 446 1.80 20.65 -11.28
CA PHE A 446 2.76 21.75 -11.25
C PHE A 446 4.05 21.39 -12.00
N PHE A 447 4.61 20.21 -11.78
CA PHE A 447 5.80 19.74 -12.52
C PHE A 447 5.56 19.63 -14.02
N LEU A 448 4.42 19.07 -14.44
CA LEU A 448 4.04 18.99 -15.86
C LEU A 448 3.93 20.38 -16.50
N LYS A 449 3.40 21.38 -15.79
CA LYS A 449 3.34 22.76 -16.29
C LYS A 449 4.72 23.39 -16.47
N GLN A 450 5.65 23.14 -15.54
CA GLN A 450 7.03 23.60 -15.67
C GLN A 450 7.72 22.92 -16.86
N TRP A 451 7.56 21.61 -16.99
CA TRP A 451 8.07 20.87 -18.14
C TRP A 451 7.52 21.39 -19.47
N ASN A 452 6.20 21.59 -19.58
CA ASN A 452 5.57 22.08 -20.81
C ASN A 452 6.04 23.49 -21.23
N ARG A 453 6.60 24.29 -20.29
CA ARG A 453 7.24 25.59 -20.58
C ARG A 453 8.71 25.47 -20.97
N GLY A 454 9.31 24.28 -20.83
CA GLY A 454 10.75 24.07 -20.93
C GLY A 454 11.52 24.43 -19.65
N ASP A 455 10.82 24.70 -18.54
CA ASP A 455 11.41 25.14 -17.27
C ASP A 455 11.68 23.94 -16.34
N PHE A 456 12.42 22.95 -16.82
CA PHE A 456 12.83 21.78 -16.06
C PHE A 456 14.34 21.55 -16.16
N ASP A 457 14.88 20.67 -15.34
CA ASP A 457 16.28 20.27 -15.40
C ASP A 457 16.39 18.83 -15.94
N ALA A 458 17.04 18.69 -17.09
CA ALA A 458 17.20 17.43 -17.80
C ALA A 458 18.20 16.48 -17.11
N GLU A 459 19.20 17.03 -16.43
CA GLU A 459 20.35 16.29 -15.90
C GLU A 459 20.34 16.21 -14.37
N ALA A 460 19.62 17.11 -13.70
CA ALA A 460 19.54 17.10 -12.24
C ALA A 460 18.86 15.81 -11.76
N THR A 461 19.42 15.27 -10.68
CA THR A 461 18.82 14.22 -9.87
C THR A 461 18.66 14.73 -8.45
N VAL A 462 17.64 14.22 -7.76
CA VAL A 462 17.39 14.54 -6.37
C VAL A 462 18.30 13.66 -5.51
N ALA A 463 19.15 14.31 -4.71
CA ALA A 463 20.12 13.64 -3.85
C ALA A 463 19.45 13.08 -2.57
N PHE A 464 18.78 11.93 -2.69
CA PHE A 464 18.26 11.20 -1.53
C PHE A 464 19.38 10.52 -0.75
N GLY A 465 19.30 10.59 0.58
CA GLY A 465 20.02 9.65 1.44
C GLY A 465 19.49 8.21 1.25
N PRO A 466 20.26 7.16 1.59
CA PRO A 466 19.83 5.78 1.35
C PRO A 466 18.51 5.40 2.07
N GLY A 467 18.29 5.90 3.29
CA GLY A 467 17.01 5.70 3.99
C GLY A 467 15.85 6.50 3.36
N GLU A 468 16.11 7.74 2.92
CA GLU A 468 15.11 8.58 2.25
C GLU A 468 14.72 8.03 0.87
N TYR A 469 15.68 7.45 0.15
CA TYR A 469 15.44 6.71 -1.08
C TYR A 469 14.57 5.49 -0.81
N LEU A 470 14.85 4.72 0.24
CA LEU A 470 14.08 3.54 0.61
C LEU A 470 12.61 3.88 0.93
N ASP A 471 12.37 4.99 1.65
CA ASP A 471 11.01 5.51 1.90
C ASP A 471 10.26 5.70 0.57
N ARG A 472 10.88 6.42 -0.37
CA ARG A 472 10.30 6.67 -1.69
C ARG A 472 10.13 5.39 -2.50
N ALA A 473 11.15 4.54 -2.56
CA ALA A 473 11.15 3.32 -3.37
C ALA A 473 10.02 2.38 -2.97
N VAL A 474 9.76 2.23 -1.67
CA VAL A 474 8.66 1.40 -1.17
C VAL A 474 7.30 2.05 -1.45
N MET A 475 7.13 3.34 -1.20
CA MET A 475 5.84 4.04 -1.39
C MET A 475 5.46 4.22 -2.87
N VAL A 476 6.41 4.30 -3.79
CA VAL A 476 6.14 4.37 -5.24
C VAL A 476 5.49 3.09 -5.76
N ASN A 477 5.76 1.94 -5.12
CA ASN A 477 5.22 0.63 -5.49
C ASN A 477 3.80 0.38 -4.97
N CYS A 478 3.17 1.37 -4.33
CA CYS A 478 1.85 1.26 -3.72
C CYS A 478 0.85 2.19 -4.41
N LEU A 479 -0.44 1.87 -4.29
CA LEU A 479 -1.52 2.67 -4.85
C LEU A 479 -1.66 4.01 -4.10
N GLY A 480 -1.82 5.11 -4.84
CA GLY A 480 -2.18 6.43 -4.27
C GLY A 480 -3.57 6.91 -4.68
N GLY A 481 -3.94 6.81 -5.96
CA GLY A 481 -5.24 7.28 -6.44
C GLY A 481 -5.88 6.36 -7.47
N ARG A 482 -7.19 6.09 -7.40
CA ARG A 482 -8.16 6.59 -6.40
C ARG A 482 -8.11 5.84 -5.05
N PHE A 483 -8.64 6.46 -4.00
CA PHE A 483 -8.93 5.82 -2.71
C PHE A 483 -10.45 5.64 -2.51
N ALA A 484 -10.93 4.46 -2.90
CA ALA A 484 -12.32 4.01 -2.68
C ALA A 484 -12.38 2.47 -2.58
N PRO A 485 -11.88 1.86 -1.48
CA PRO A 485 -11.01 2.45 -0.45
C PRO A 485 -9.55 2.61 -0.89
N GLY A 486 -9.08 1.82 -1.86
CA GLY A 486 -7.65 1.67 -2.16
C GLY A 486 -7.17 0.26 -1.80
N ILE A 487 -5.85 0.05 -1.70
CA ILE A 487 -5.27 -1.29 -1.56
C ILE A 487 -4.38 -1.41 -0.31
N GLU A 488 -3.21 -0.76 -0.27
CA GLU A 488 -2.32 -0.83 0.89
C GLU A 488 -2.79 0.10 2.02
N MET A 489 -3.22 1.30 1.64
CA MET A 489 -3.67 2.38 2.50
C MET A 489 -4.78 3.15 1.78
N THR A 490 -5.39 4.11 2.48
CA THR A 490 -6.49 4.91 1.95
C THR A 490 -6.30 6.42 2.18
N PHE A 491 -7.32 7.20 1.84
CA PHE A 491 -7.40 8.67 1.88
C PHE A 491 -6.94 9.31 3.19
N VAL A 492 -6.88 8.57 4.30
CA VAL A 492 -6.37 9.08 5.59
C VAL A 492 -4.92 9.55 5.52
N ILE A 493 -4.14 9.08 4.54
CA ILE A 493 -2.78 9.58 4.30
C ILE A 493 -2.74 11.06 3.89
N ARG A 494 -3.87 11.64 3.49
CA ARG A 494 -4.03 13.06 3.14
C ARG A 494 -4.32 13.95 4.34
N ASP A 495 -4.62 13.37 5.51
CA ASP A 495 -4.83 14.12 6.74
C ASP A 495 -3.49 14.45 7.41
N PRO A 496 -3.10 15.74 7.52
CA PRO A 496 -1.86 16.13 8.20
C PRO A 496 -1.81 15.68 9.68
N SER A 497 -2.96 15.48 10.33
CA SER A 497 -3.03 15.09 11.74
C SER A 497 -2.51 13.67 12.03
N LEU A 498 -2.39 12.85 10.96
CA LEU A 498 -1.80 11.51 11.00
C LEU A 498 -0.30 11.56 11.31
N TYR A 499 0.36 12.67 10.97
CA TYR A 499 1.81 12.77 10.97
C TYR A 499 2.37 13.63 12.09
N ARG A 500 3.67 13.45 12.36
CA ARG A 500 4.46 14.34 13.20
C ARG A 500 4.79 15.64 12.47
N ALA A 501 4.00 16.68 12.70
CA ALA A 501 4.21 18.00 12.12
C ALA A 501 5.52 18.68 12.60
N ASP A 502 6.07 18.27 13.75
CA ASP A 502 7.31 18.78 14.33
C ASP A 502 8.58 18.14 13.74
N TRP A 503 8.50 17.56 12.54
CA TRP A 503 9.54 16.68 12.00
C TRP A 503 10.92 17.33 11.83
N GLN A 504 10.97 18.63 11.48
CA GLN A 504 12.21 19.39 11.36
C GLN A 504 12.81 19.70 12.74
N SER A 505 12.00 20.20 13.66
CA SER A 505 12.46 20.67 14.97
C SER A 505 12.80 19.52 15.92
N SER A 506 12.10 18.39 15.80
CA SER A 506 12.38 17.16 16.53
C SER A 506 13.48 16.31 15.91
N GLY A 507 13.80 16.54 14.62
CA GLY A 507 14.71 15.70 13.86
C GLY A 507 14.17 14.31 13.54
N CYS A 508 12.88 14.03 13.75
CA CYS A 508 12.32 12.70 13.44
C CYS A 508 12.29 12.39 11.93
N GLY A 509 12.39 13.43 11.10
CA GLY A 509 12.34 13.30 9.64
C GLY A 509 10.91 13.17 9.12
N PRO A 510 10.71 13.32 7.80
CA PRO A 510 9.37 13.33 7.22
C PRO A 510 8.71 11.95 7.24
N PHE A 511 7.43 11.92 6.89
CA PHE A 511 6.61 10.71 6.76
C PHE A 511 6.51 9.87 8.05
N ARG A 512 6.63 10.49 9.23
CA ARG A 512 6.52 9.79 10.52
C ARG A 512 5.11 9.91 11.10
N ILE A 513 4.52 8.76 11.41
CA ILE A 513 3.20 8.66 12.07
C ILE A 513 3.26 9.23 13.49
N ARG A 514 2.21 9.97 13.87
CA ARG A 514 1.98 10.43 15.25
C ARG A 514 1.38 9.28 16.07
N ALA A 515 2.21 8.27 16.32
CA ALA A 515 1.86 7.06 17.05
C ALA A 515 1.47 7.36 18.50
N ARG A 516 0.45 6.68 19.04
CA ARG A 516 0.12 6.70 20.46
C ARG A 516 1.20 5.95 21.25
N PRO A 517 1.85 6.57 22.25
CA PRO A 517 2.67 5.82 23.20
C PRO A 517 1.79 4.82 23.96
N LEU A 518 2.13 3.54 23.92
CA LEU A 518 1.41 2.47 24.60
C LEU A 518 2.14 2.07 25.89
N ASP A 519 1.43 2.10 27.02
CA ASP A 519 1.98 1.71 28.32
C ASP A 519 1.86 0.20 28.53
N TYR A 520 2.83 -0.52 28.01
CA TYR A 520 2.91 -1.99 28.15
C TYR A 520 3.16 -2.45 29.59
N ALA A 521 3.72 -1.60 30.45
CA ALA A 521 4.03 -1.97 31.83
C ALA A 521 2.78 -2.07 32.73
N ASN A 522 1.70 -1.38 32.36
CA ASN A 522 0.47 -1.30 33.15
C ASN A 522 -0.75 -1.96 32.46
N VAL A 523 -0.52 -2.93 31.57
CA VAL A 523 -1.59 -3.67 30.88
C VAL A 523 -2.44 -4.48 31.85
N GLN A 524 -3.77 -4.42 31.67
CA GLN A 524 -4.74 -5.18 32.46
C GLN A 524 -5.42 -6.24 31.60
N TYR A 525 -5.41 -7.49 32.05
CA TYR A 525 -6.00 -8.62 31.31
C TYR A 525 -7.50 -8.46 30.98
N SER A 526 -8.25 -7.78 31.83
CA SER A 526 -9.70 -7.60 31.68
C SER A 526 -10.10 -6.45 30.77
N GLN A 527 -9.15 -5.62 30.32
CA GLN A 527 -9.40 -4.41 29.55
C GLN A 527 -8.60 -4.42 28.26
N PRO A 528 -9.22 -4.23 27.07
CA PRO A 528 -8.47 -4.00 25.85
C PRO A 528 -7.48 -2.84 26.03
N LEU A 529 -6.24 -3.00 25.56
CA LEU A 529 -5.26 -1.90 25.57
C LEU A 529 -5.58 -0.88 24.46
N LEU A 530 -6.01 -1.39 23.30
CA LEU A 530 -6.38 -0.60 22.14
C LEU A 530 -7.81 -0.06 22.27
N THR A 531 -8.04 1.10 21.66
CA THR A 531 -9.33 1.80 21.58
C THR A 531 -9.81 1.83 20.14
N VAL A 532 -10.86 2.59 19.82
CA VAL A 532 -11.17 2.93 18.43
C VAL A 532 -10.00 3.65 17.75
N GLY A 533 -9.17 4.37 18.50
CA GLY A 533 -7.96 5.03 18.02
C GLY A 533 -8.24 6.24 17.13
N TYR A 534 -7.31 6.52 16.20
CA TYR A 534 -7.38 7.62 15.26
C TYR A 534 -8.60 7.53 14.34
N VAL A 535 -9.45 8.56 14.37
CA VAL A 535 -10.53 8.77 13.40
C VAL A 535 -10.36 10.20 12.88
N PRO A 536 -10.34 10.44 11.54
CA PRO A 536 -10.13 11.78 11.01
C PRO A 536 -11.07 12.80 11.64
N TYR A 537 -10.57 13.99 11.95
CA TYR A 537 -11.34 15.09 12.57
C TYR A 537 -11.97 14.83 13.95
N HIS A 538 -11.85 13.63 14.53
CA HIS A 538 -12.33 13.34 15.87
C HIS A 538 -11.26 13.67 16.92
N PRO A 539 -11.64 14.29 18.05
CA PRO A 539 -10.70 14.60 19.12
C PRO A 539 -10.20 13.32 19.79
N GLY A 540 -8.96 13.36 20.26
CA GLY A 540 -8.36 12.34 21.10
C GLY A 540 -8.79 12.46 22.56
N PRO A 541 -8.18 11.65 23.44
CA PRO A 541 -8.50 11.64 24.86
C PRO A 541 -8.30 12.98 25.58
N ASP A 542 -7.46 13.87 25.04
CA ASP A 542 -7.24 15.22 25.58
C ASP A 542 -8.38 16.21 25.24
N GLY A 543 -9.29 15.83 24.34
CA GLY A 543 -10.41 16.66 23.89
C GLY A 543 -10.03 17.85 23.02
N ILE A 544 -8.76 17.99 22.61
CA ILE A 544 -8.26 19.17 21.88
C ILE A 544 -7.73 18.78 20.50
N GLY A 545 -6.79 17.82 20.45
CA GLY A 545 -6.13 17.42 19.20
C GLY A 545 -6.74 16.14 18.62
N SER A 546 -6.48 15.83 17.35
CA SER A 546 -6.88 14.53 16.79
C SER A 546 -6.26 13.38 17.59
N ALA A 547 -6.98 12.27 17.75
CA ALA A 547 -6.45 11.09 18.43
C ALA A 547 -5.11 10.63 17.80
N PRO A 548 -4.09 10.27 18.59
CA PRO A 548 -2.87 9.66 18.04
C PRO A 548 -3.16 8.28 17.48
N VAL A 549 -2.29 7.79 16.60
CA VAL A 549 -2.50 6.56 15.84
C VAL A 549 -2.10 5.33 16.65
N GLU A 550 -3.00 4.36 16.75
CA GLU A 550 -2.80 3.05 17.39
C GLU A 550 -2.59 1.94 16.36
N PRO A 551 -2.07 0.76 16.77
CA PRO A 551 -2.10 -0.45 15.94
C PRO A 551 -3.46 -0.68 15.26
N GLY A 552 -3.46 -1.00 13.98
CA GLY A 552 -4.66 -1.26 13.18
C GLY A 552 -5.38 -0.03 12.64
N ASP A 553 -4.96 1.19 13.01
CA ASP A 553 -5.67 2.40 12.61
C ASP A 553 -5.47 2.79 11.14
N LEU A 554 -4.40 2.36 10.47
CA LEU A 554 -4.17 2.71 9.06
C LEU A 554 -4.97 1.81 8.10
N SER A 555 -5.20 0.55 8.48
CA SER A 555 -5.89 -0.46 7.66
C SER A 555 -7.38 -0.61 7.99
N LYS A 556 -7.88 -0.09 9.10
CA LYS A 556 -9.28 -0.29 9.51
C LYS A 556 -10.32 0.30 8.54
N PHE A 557 -9.92 1.30 7.77
CA PHE A 557 -10.74 1.96 6.75
C PHE A 557 -10.83 1.17 5.44
N MET A 558 -10.00 0.13 5.27
CA MET A 558 -10.03 -0.73 4.10
C MET A 558 -11.22 -1.70 4.14
N ALA A 559 -11.44 -2.40 3.04
CA ALA A 559 -12.46 -3.43 2.94
C ALA A 559 -12.26 -4.57 3.94
N VAL A 560 -13.38 -5.13 4.40
CA VAL A 560 -13.43 -6.35 5.20
C VAL A 560 -14.42 -7.34 4.60
N PRO A 561 -13.98 -8.54 4.18
CA PRO A 561 -12.57 -8.93 4.00
C PRO A 561 -12.00 -8.26 2.73
N TRP A 562 -10.67 -8.06 2.64
CA TRP A 562 -10.06 -7.37 1.49
C TRP A 562 -10.32 -8.04 0.12
N GLN A 563 -10.56 -9.37 0.10
CA GLN A 563 -10.74 -10.13 -1.14
C GLN A 563 -11.96 -9.66 -1.95
N THR A 564 -13.05 -9.24 -1.27
CA THR A 564 -14.28 -8.82 -1.96
C THR A 564 -14.08 -7.50 -2.71
N ASP A 565 -13.35 -6.56 -2.12
CA ASP A 565 -12.94 -5.33 -2.80
C ASP A 565 -12.01 -5.62 -3.98
N TYR A 566 -11.02 -6.49 -3.81
CA TYR A 566 -10.13 -6.90 -4.91
C TYR A 566 -10.92 -7.50 -6.10
N ASN A 567 -11.95 -8.30 -5.80
CA ASN A 567 -12.85 -8.86 -6.81
C ASN A 567 -13.65 -7.77 -7.53
N ALA A 568 -14.27 -6.88 -6.76
CA ALA A 568 -15.10 -5.79 -7.25
C ALA A 568 -14.29 -4.79 -8.08
N CYS A 569 -13.02 -4.54 -7.74
CA CYS A 569 -12.20 -3.49 -8.33
C CYS A 569 -11.58 -3.83 -9.70
N ALA A 570 -12.43 -4.30 -10.62
CA ALA A 570 -12.14 -4.48 -12.04
C ALA A 570 -12.45 -3.20 -12.85
N THR A 571 -13.53 -3.23 -13.64
CA THR A 571 -14.01 -2.13 -14.48
C THR A 571 -15.42 -1.71 -14.09
N HIS A 572 -15.68 -0.41 -14.07
CA HIS A 572 -16.94 0.17 -13.59
C HIS A 572 -17.38 1.34 -14.45
N ASN A 573 -18.69 1.61 -14.47
CA ASN A 573 -19.16 2.94 -14.84
C ASN A 573 -18.61 3.94 -13.80
N SER A 574 -18.33 5.17 -14.24
CA SER A 574 -17.86 6.22 -13.32
C SER A 574 -18.91 6.55 -12.25
N ALA A 575 -18.47 6.91 -11.05
CA ALA A 575 -19.35 7.35 -9.96
C ALA A 575 -18.77 8.63 -9.34
N PRO A 576 -19.41 9.81 -9.51
CA PRO A 576 -20.63 10.06 -10.31
C PRO A 576 -20.49 9.68 -11.79
N ASN A 577 -21.61 9.34 -12.45
CA ASN A 577 -21.65 8.99 -13.88
C ASN A 577 -22.11 10.19 -14.73
N PRO A 578 -21.20 11.09 -15.16
CA PRO A 578 -21.58 12.18 -16.05
C PRO A 578 -22.14 11.61 -17.36
N ASP A 579 -23.16 12.27 -17.89
CA ASP A 579 -23.80 11.95 -19.17
C ASP A 579 -24.45 10.54 -19.27
N ASP A 580 -24.67 9.87 -18.14
CA ASP A 580 -25.25 8.52 -18.07
C ASP A 580 -24.52 7.52 -19.00
N SER A 581 -23.19 7.61 -19.00
CA SER A 581 -22.34 6.82 -19.89
C SER A 581 -22.35 5.33 -19.51
N SER A 582 -22.52 4.46 -20.50
CA SER A 582 -22.35 3.00 -20.33
C SER A 582 -20.88 2.55 -20.41
N ALA A 583 -19.94 3.47 -20.66
CA ALA A 583 -18.52 3.16 -20.77
C ALA A 583 -17.92 2.72 -19.43
N LEU A 584 -17.05 1.72 -19.49
CA LEU A 584 -16.38 1.14 -18.33
C LEU A 584 -14.93 1.60 -18.19
N TYR A 585 -14.51 1.87 -16.96
CA TYR A 585 -13.19 2.40 -16.60
C TYR A 585 -12.55 1.58 -15.48
N TRP A 586 -11.23 1.58 -15.41
CA TRP A 586 -10.47 0.82 -14.42
C TRP A 586 -10.34 1.56 -13.10
N SER A 587 -10.42 0.83 -11.98
CA SER A 587 -10.07 1.36 -10.65
C SER A 587 -8.55 1.46 -10.47
N TRP A 588 -7.86 0.32 -10.41
CA TRP A 588 -6.43 0.27 -10.00
C TRP A 588 -5.61 -0.73 -10.85
N PRO A 589 -5.48 -0.54 -12.16
CA PRO A 589 -4.92 -1.57 -13.03
C PRO A 589 -3.46 -1.94 -12.71
N ALA A 590 -2.68 -1.04 -12.09
CA ALA A 590 -1.31 -1.35 -11.66
C ALA A 590 -1.24 -2.29 -10.44
N GLN A 591 -2.26 -2.31 -9.59
CA GLN A 591 -2.29 -3.16 -8.39
C GLN A 591 -3.19 -4.39 -8.56
N ARG A 592 -4.28 -4.20 -9.30
CA ARG A 592 -5.31 -5.18 -9.66
C ARG A 592 -5.38 -5.26 -11.19
N PRO A 593 -4.55 -6.10 -11.85
CA PRO A 593 -4.63 -6.28 -13.29
C PRO A 593 -6.02 -6.76 -13.72
N VAL A 594 -6.54 -6.25 -14.83
CA VAL A 594 -7.85 -6.65 -15.36
C VAL A 594 -7.68 -7.49 -16.62
N ALA A 595 -6.98 -6.97 -17.62
CA ALA A 595 -6.69 -7.67 -18.86
C ALA A 595 -5.18 -7.80 -19.03
N VAL A 596 -4.70 -9.01 -19.35
CA VAL A 596 -3.28 -9.35 -19.35
C VAL A 596 -2.91 -10.18 -20.58
N HIS A 597 -1.63 -10.15 -20.96
CA HIS A 597 -1.07 -11.10 -21.93
C HIS A 597 -0.35 -12.22 -21.20
N VAL A 598 -0.65 -13.47 -21.52
CA VAL A 598 -0.04 -14.64 -20.87
C VAL A 598 1.30 -14.97 -21.53
N ALA A 599 2.36 -15.14 -20.72
CA ALA A 599 3.71 -15.42 -21.25
C ALA A 599 3.74 -16.70 -22.11
N ALA A 600 3.02 -17.74 -21.69
CA ALA A 600 2.93 -19.01 -22.41
C ALA A 600 2.26 -18.89 -23.80
N ASP A 601 1.61 -17.77 -24.12
CA ASP A 601 0.98 -17.52 -25.43
C ASP A 601 1.89 -16.75 -26.40
N VAL A 602 3.05 -16.27 -25.96
CA VAL A 602 4.00 -15.55 -26.82
C VAL A 602 4.63 -16.52 -27.84
N ARG A 603 4.56 -16.17 -29.12
CA ARG A 603 5.11 -16.93 -30.26
C ARG A 603 5.91 -15.99 -31.15
N ASP A 604 7.14 -16.34 -31.46
CA ASP A 604 8.03 -15.56 -32.35
C ASP A 604 8.13 -14.06 -31.98
N GLY A 605 8.12 -13.74 -30.69
CA GLY A 605 8.15 -12.37 -30.18
C GLY A 605 6.83 -11.60 -30.31
N ALA A 606 5.75 -12.22 -30.78
CA ALA A 606 4.41 -11.64 -30.84
C ALA A 606 3.55 -12.05 -29.64
N LEU A 607 2.72 -11.11 -29.17
CA LEU A 607 1.79 -11.33 -28.06
C LEU A 607 0.63 -12.24 -28.48
N GLY A 608 0.20 -13.11 -27.58
CA GLY A 608 -1.08 -13.81 -27.70
C GLY A 608 -2.28 -12.91 -27.39
N ALA A 609 -3.49 -13.46 -27.57
CA ALA A 609 -4.73 -12.79 -27.18
C ALA A 609 -4.72 -12.45 -25.68
N GLN A 610 -5.32 -11.31 -25.32
CA GLN A 610 -5.48 -10.96 -23.91
C GLN A 610 -6.44 -11.92 -23.20
N ARG A 611 -6.22 -12.13 -21.89
CA ARG A 611 -7.16 -12.83 -20.99
C ARG A 611 -7.47 -11.97 -19.76
N TYR A 612 -8.63 -12.17 -19.13
CA TYR A 612 -8.91 -11.53 -17.85
C TYR A 612 -7.96 -12.09 -16.78
N SER A 613 -7.41 -11.24 -15.90
CA SER A 613 -6.54 -11.68 -14.80
C SER A 613 -7.26 -12.65 -13.85
N ILE A 614 -8.51 -12.31 -13.50
CA ILE A 614 -9.44 -13.22 -12.81
C ILE A 614 -10.34 -13.84 -13.87
N ARG A 615 -10.33 -15.17 -13.97
CA ARG A 615 -11.02 -15.96 -15.00
C ARG A 615 -11.31 -17.37 -14.51
N GLY A 616 -12.23 -18.07 -15.18
CA GLY A 616 -12.61 -19.45 -14.89
C GLY A 616 -14.07 -19.60 -14.47
N ALA A 617 -14.41 -20.79 -13.97
CA ALA A 617 -15.74 -21.08 -13.46
C ALA A 617 -16.20 -20.03 -12.45
N GLY A 618 -17.43 -19.51 -12.65
CA GLY A 618 -18.02 -18.48 -11.78
C GLY A 618 -17.65 -17.04 -12.13
N THR A 619 -16.85 -16.78 -13.19
CA THR A 619 -16.50 -15.41 -13.60
C THR A 619 -17.23 -14.92 -14.86
N ALA A 620 -18.01 -15.78 -15.51
CA ALA A 620 -18.76 -15.41 -16.71
C ALA A 620 -19.94 -14.47 -16.36
N SER A 621 -20.16 -13.45 -17.20
CA SER A 621 -21.27 -12.51 -17.10
C SER A 621 -21.58 -11.95 -18.48
N ASP A 622 -22.87 -11.83 -18.81
CA ASP A 622 -23.32 -11.13 -20.02
C ASP A 622 -23.16 -9.61 -19.89
N ASP A 623 -23.13 -9.09 -18.66
CA ASP A 623 -22.80 -7.69 -18.38
C ASP A 623 -21.29 -7.53 -18.22
N LEU A 624 -20.68 -6.79 -19.15
CA LEU A 624 -19.24 -6.54 -19.17
C LEU A 624 -18.75 -5.73 -17.95
N GLY A 625 -19.64 -5.00 -17.26
CA GLY A 625 -19.33 -4.38 -15.98
C GLY A 625 -18.91 -5.40 -14.92
N ASN A 626 -19.47 -6.61 -15.00
CA ASN A 626 -19.21 -7.73 -14.10
C ASN A 626 -18.26 -8.77 -14.69
N ALA A 627 -17.61 -8.50 -15.83
CA ALA A 627 -16.60 -9.38 -16.38
C ALA A 627 -15.27 -9.29 -15.61
N GLY A 628 -14.45 -10.35 -15.69
CA GLY A 628 -13.13 -10.39 -15.06
C GLY A 628 -13.16 -10.35 -13.53
N ARG A 629 -14.22 -10.85 -12.91
CA ARG A 629 -14.45 -11.00 -11.46
C ARG A 629 -15.37 -12.21 -11.20
N TYR A 630 -15.34 -12.77 -10.00
CA TYR A 630 -16.29 -13.81 -9.59
C TYR A 630 -17.67 -13.21 -9.31
N GLN A 631 -18.73 -13.90 -9.74
CA GLN A 631 -20.11 -13.49 -9.52
C GLN A 631 -20.60 -13.84 -8.11
N ASN A 632 -20.02 -14.89 -7.50
CA ASN A 632 -20.21 -15.19 -6.08
C ASN A 632 -18.96 -14.76 -5.31
N LEU A 633 -19.12 -13.82 -4.37
CA LEU A 633 -18.00 -13.23 -3.63
C LEU A 633 -17.23 -14.23 -2.76
N ILE A 634 -17.83 -15.36 -2.38
CA ILE A 634 -17.06 -16.40 -1.69
C ILE A 634 -15.97 -17.01 -2.58
N ASP A 635 -16.15 -17.03 -3.90
CA ASP A 635 -15.20 -17.66 -4.81
C ASP A 635 -13.89 -16.90 -4.89
N ILE A 636 -13.89 -15.57 -4.73
CA ILE A 636 -12.61 -14.83 -4.64
C ILE A 636 -11.87 -15.17 -3.33
N VAL A 637 -12.59 -15.36 -2.22
CA VAL A 637 -11.98 -15.78 -0.94
C VAL A 637 -11.28 -17.13 -1.10
N LEU A 638 -11.84 -18.03 -1.92
CA LEU A 638 -11.29 -19.36 -2.19
C LEU A 638 -10.17 -19.37 -3.24
N ASN A 639 -10.07 -18.37 -4.11
CA ASN A 639 -9.24 -18.44 -5.31
C ASN A 639 -8.24 -17.28 -5.52
N TRP A 640 -8.20 -16.25 -4.67
CA TRP A 640 -7.27 -15.12 -4.83
C TRP A 640 -5.82 -15.57 -5.05
N GLN A 641 -5.37 -16.56 -4.28
CA GLN A 641 -4.01 -17.11 -4.32
C GLN A 641 -3.66 -17.78 -5.65
N ARG A 642 -4.63 -18.03 -6.53
CA ARG A 642 -4.44 -18.67 -7.86
C ARG A 642 -4.18 -17.66 -8.97
N ILE A 643 -4.40 -16.37 -8.74
CA ILE A 643 -4.19 -15.31 -9.72
C ILE A 643 -2.72 -15.26 -10.15
N GLY A 644 -2.47 -14.94 -11.42
CA GLY A 644 -1.12 -14.81 -11.98
C GLY A 644 -0.47 -13.48 -11.67
N PHE A 645 0.82 -13.37 -11.97
CA PHE A 645 1.60 -12.15 -11.76
C PHE A 645 2.06 -11.58 -13.10
N VAL A 646 1.82 -10.28 -13.32
CA VAL A 646 2.36 -9.55 -14.46
C VAL A 646 3.75 -9.04 -14.11
N ILE A 647 4.77 -9.61 -14.74
CA ILE A 647 6.17 -9.21 -14.56
C ILE A 647 6.84 -8.96 -15.91
N GLN A 648 7.94 -8.22 -15.89
CA GLN A 648 8.73 -7.92 -17.07
C GLN A 648 9.31 -9.18 -17.70
N GLY A 649 9.38 -9.23 -19.04
CA GLY A 649 9.88 -10.38 -19.79
C GLY A 649 11.28 -10.85 -19.37
N SER A 650 12.17 -9.93 -19.02
CA SER A 650 13.53 -10.22 -18.55
C SER A 650 13.61 -10.87 -17.16
N ALA A 651 12.51 -10.87 -16.40
CA ALA A 651 12.39 -11.55 -15.11
C ALA A 651 11.69 -12.93 -15.21
N ILE A 652 11.23 -13.32 -16.41
CA ILE A 652 10.64 -14.62 -16.66
C ILE A 652 11.76 -15.60 -16.93
N ALA A 653 11.88 -16.61 -16.07
CA ALA A 653 12.91 -17.63 -16.21
C ALA A 653 12.69 -18.47 -17.49
N GLY A 654 13.81 -18.85 -18.13
CA GLY A 654 13.81 -19.71 -19.31
C GLY A 654 14.03 -18.96 -20.62
N ASP A 655 13.10 -19.15 -21.55
CA ASP A 655 13.23 -18.88 -22.99
C ASP A 655 13.54 -17.41 -23.34
N ILE A 656 14.49 -17.20 -24.26
CA ILE A 656 14.95 -15.89 -24.78
C ILE A 656 13.89 -15.11 -25.57
N ARG A 657 12.69 -15.67 -25.78
CA ARG A 657 11.61 -15.06 -26.57
C ARG A 657 10.94 -13.83 -25.94
N TYR A 658 11.16 -13.54 -24.66
CA TYR A 658 10.50 -12.41 -23.98
C TYR A 658 11.38 -11.16 -24.03
N SER A 659 10.88 -10.09 -24.65
CA SER A 659 11.58 -8.81 -24.69
C SER A 659 11.54 -8.12 -23.30
N PRO A 660 12.58 -7.36 -22.91
CA PRO A 660 12.54 -6.48 -21.74
C PRO A 660 11.42 -5.43 -21.77
N ASP A 661 10.84 -5.15 -22.94
CA ASP A 661 9.72 -4.21 -23.09
C ASP A 661 8.34 -4.85 -22.81
N MET A 662 8.27 -6.18 -22.70
CA MET A 662 7.04 -6.90 -22.43
C MET A 662 6.79 -7.04 -20.93
N TYR A 663 5.52 -6.93 -20.52
CA TYR A 663 5.05 -7.29 -19.18
C TYR A 663 3.95 -8.33 -19.33
N LEU A 664 4.18 -9.53 -18.81
CA LEU A 664 3.39 -10.71 -19.12
C LEU A 664 2.96 -11.42 -17.85
N GLU A 665 1.75 -11.96 -17.86
CA GLU A 665 1.25 -12.81 -16.78
C GLU A 665 1.96 -14.17 -16.78
N VAL A 666 2.46 -14.56 -15.61
CA VAL A 666 3.07 -15.86 -15.31
C VAL A 666 2.46 -16.47 -14.06
N ALA A 667 2.68 -17.78 -13.88
CA ALA A 667 2.31 -18.50 -12.66
C ALA A 667 0.82 -18.39 -12.26
N SER A 668 -0.07 -18.10 -13.21
CA SER A 668 -1.52 -18.20 -12.98
C SER A 668 -1.92 -19.67 -12.89
N GLN A 669 -2.89 -19.96 -12.02
CA GLN A 669 -3.54 -21.26 -11.88
C GLN A 669 -5.01 -21.18 -12.31
N LEU A 670 -5.34 -20.19 -13.16
CA LEU A 670 -6.66 -19.92 -13.72
C LEU A 670 -6.56 -20.08 -15.25
N ASP A 671 -7.32 -21.02 -15.85
CA ASP A 671 -7.00 -21.56 -17.18
C ASP A 671 -8.09 -21.42 -18.27
N GLU A 672 -9.15 -20.62 -18.08
CA GLU A 672 -10.21 -20.46 -19.11
C GLU A 672 -10.16 -19.10 -19.82
N PRO A 673 -10.30 -19.04 -21.16
CA PRO A 673 -10.20 -17.79 -21.92
C PRO A 673 -11.55 -17.07 -22.13
N GLU A 674 -11.50 -15.73 -22.18
CA GLU A 674 -12.09 -14.80 -23.18
C GLU A 674 -12.13 -13.35 -22.64
N ILE A 675 -11.88 -12.32 -23.49
CA ILE A 675 -12.10 -10.88 -23.17
C ILE A 675 -12.85 -10.20 -24.33
N ALA A 676 -13.81 -9.33 -24.02
CA ALA A 676 -14.45 -8.41 -24.98
C ALA A 676 -13.55 -7.20 -25.34
N PRO A 677 -13.48 -6.76 -26.62
CA PRO A 677 -12.67 -5.60 -27.04
C PRO A 677 -13.18 -4.27 -26.45
N TRP A 678 -12.28 -3.30 -26.26
CA TRP A 678 -12.64 -1.93 -25.82
C TRP A 678 -13.18 -1.07 -26.99
N PRO A 679 -14.15 -0.15 -26.77
CA PRO A 679 -14.82 0.16 -25.50
C PRO A 679 -15.76 -0.95 -25.07
N MET A 680 -15.68 -1.31 -23.78
CA MET A 680 -16.63 -2.19 -23.14
C MET A 680 -17.76 -1.34 -22.58
N ASN A 681 -18.99 -1.76 -22.86
CA ASN A 681 -20.19 -1.11 -22.37
C ASN A 681 -20.92 -2.05 -21.41
N SER A 682 -21.44 -1.55 -20.30
CA SER A 682 -22.37 -2.31 -19.47
C SER A 682 -23.72 -2.49 -20.18
N ASN A 683 -24.46 -3.55 -19.82
CA ASN A 683 -25.79 -3.81 -20.39
C ASN A 683 -26.85 -2.80 -19.89
N SER A 684 -26.55 -2.05 -18.85
CA SER A 684 -27.41 -1.00 -18.31
C SER A 684 -27.05 0.36 -18.91
N ALA A 685 -27.65 0.70 -20.06
CA ALA A 685 -28.06 2.07 -20.29
C ALA A 685 -29.43 2.23 -19.62
N SER A 686 -29.55 3.20 -18.70
CA SER A 686 -30.71 3.59 -17.90
C SER A 686 -32.06 2.87 -18.10
N SER A 687 -32.66 2.51 -16.96
CA SER A 687 -34.08 2.80 -16.73
C SER A 687 -34.20 3.83 -15.62
#